data_AF-A0A177WXL3-F1
#
_entry.id   AF-A0A177WXL3-F1
#
_cell.length_a   1.000
_cell.length_b   1.000
_cell.length_c   1.000
_cell.angle_alpha   90.00
_cell.angle_beta   90.00
_cell.angle_gamma   90.00
#
_symmetry.space_group_name_H-M   'P 1'
#
loop_
_entity.id
_entity.type
_entity.pdbx_description
1 polymer ?
#
loop_
_entity_poly.entity_id
_entity_poly.type
_entity_poly.pdbx_seq_one_letter_code
_entity_poly.pdbx_strand_id
1 'polypeptide(L)'
;MTNFFSSIKPNKPISALKDVTRLMREATQELGLGEMLMSSHFSIVQAMSGVSIMDSKMDTGMAVPDSSERGKISVESIPTKNHWTISEICGVCDRLLALETEWLSGKLAAQTVFTCVYMHDIQNVSNRIMRVFLEAFLKQMSLARAIIMAEQIFFEEDFYVDMSGFVLEQPLDNEDKNPSNLLCDLIVQIQSYVDDSPQGIGDLMLEIDESQFAFESLKKDMMMLLQRMKFLKSLTGTFAAIHTFHFDAALEIIPLANATLADILANPNSAIVDSSFDQLINRKRFSQYPTKQMEQSSNADAFKIWESTLKHIQTICQWPQSQSAQSIMMTVESFSTAYTNANVLTRSVLHAVLFSKEALVGKQTVVASVRTIMSETTLHPYLATLSPRVKEILEHLNLRCAEAFKYNLELFCFNQARQRRHMFKVIEVWELFQQEAESLDDELQLAQFGLSTNQFYFTRWVYLQKLHVLTHCYSIGFELELYSVNEYPMIYWYLAELHAARINCIQSIRTLRDENVESRMGALSLSDYSQKNIDFQLMSELYSDTAKQQLSVAFLDLSVALRVLGYLDIVEFHKAYTETAHYAHRFKIMTILASPQLLQTKDYLAYAIKDADQVKTIVDKCVQTFELAKASLNTAIKQMDSMSTMHPFKIEAQSLLKVCIANVTAIKAIPWSELKTKAKDRVKPDYVANQRRQLFEFKYHKVFPCLTRCLEMS
;
A
#
# COMPACT_ATOMS: atom_id res chain seq x y z
N MET A 1 4.27 -33.89 -13.00
CA MET A 1 3.21 -34.75 -13.58
C MET A 1 3.38 -34.85 -15.11
N THR A 2 4.40 -35.56 -15.58
CA THR A 2 4.69 -35.70 -17.02
C THR A 2 3.94 -36.84 -17.71
N ASN A 3 3.11 -37.60 -16.98
CA ASN A 3 2.41 -38.78 -17.53
C ASN A 3 0.89 -38.63 -17.70
N PHE A 4 0.32 -37.42 -17.60
CA PHE A 4 -1.12 -37.24 -17.84
C PHE A 4 -1.50 -36.78 -19.26
N PHE A 5 -0.52 -36.36 -20.08
CA PHE A 5 -0.76 -35.96 -21.48
C PHE A 5 -0.39 -37.01 -22.52
N SER A 6 0.29 -38.10 -22.14
CA SER A 6 0.64 -39.19 -23.07
C SER A 6 -0.48 -40.23 -23.28
N SER A 7 -1.63 -40.08 -22.61
CA SER A 7 -2.75 -41.03 -22.70
C SER A 7 -4.01 -40.49 -23.39
N ILE A 8 -3.97 -39.27 -23.93
CA ILE A 8 -5.02 -38.82 -24.86
C ILE A 8 -4.76 -39.51 -26.20
N LYS A 9 -5.30 -40.73 -26.34
CA LYS A 9 -5.53 -41.34 -27.65
C LYS A 9 -6.15 -40.27 -28.56
N PRO A 10 -5.72 -40.13 -29.83
CA PRO A 10 -6.38 -39.22 -30.75
C PRO A 10 -7.87 -39.54 -30.69
N ASN A 11 -8.66 -38.56 -30.25
CA ASN A 11 -10.10 -38.68 -30.17
C ASN A 11 -10.60 -39.32 -31.46
N LYS A 12 -11.51 -40.31 -31.34
CA LYS A 12 -12.27 -40.87 -32.47
C LYS A 12 -12.54 -39.76 -33.49
N PRO A 13 -12.37 -39.99 -34.80
CA PRO A 13 -12.63 -38.97 -35.81
C PRO A 13 -14.01 -38.39 -35.53
N ILE A 14 -14.06 -37.08 -35.26
CA ILE A 14 -15.31 -36.36 -35.05
C ILE A 14 -16.21 -36.74 -36.22
N SER A 15 -17.38 -37.31 -35.92
CA SER A 15 -18.42 -37.60 -36.90
C SER A 15 -18.55 -36.42 -37.87
N ALA A 16 -18.60 -36.70 -39.18
CA ALA A 16 -18.58 -35.73 -40.27
C ALA A 16 -19.12 -34.33 -39.87
N LEU A 17 -18.23 -33.34 -39.84
CA LEU A 17 -18.59 -31.94 -39.60
C LEU A 17 -19.65 -31.51 -40.64
N LYS A 18 -20.78 -30.97 -40.19
CA LYS A 18 -21.84 -30.44 -41.06
C LYS A 18 -21.72 -28.92 -41.12
N ASP A 19 -21.57 -28.36 -42.32
CA ASP A 19 -21.59 -26.92 -42.53
C ASP A 19 -23.01 -26.35 -42.29
N VAL A 20 -23.10 -25.37 -41.39
CA VAL A 20 -24.34 -24.66 -41.02
C VAL A 20 -24.29 -23.16 -41.37
N THR A 21 -23.28 -22.71 -42.12
CA THR A 21 -23.07 -21.29 -42.45
C THR A 21 -24.28 -20.67 -43.13
N ARG A 22 -24.91 -21.40 -44.08
CA ARG A 22 -26.11 -20.93 -44.79
C ARG A 22 -27.29 -20.72 -43.85
N LEU A 23 -27.56 -21.70 -42.97
CA LEU A 23 -28.64 -21.63 -41.99
C LEU A 23 -28.45 -20.41 -41.06
N MET A 24 -27.23 -20.20 -40.56
CA MET A 24 -26.94 -19.05 -39.68
C MET A 24 -27.14 -17.71 -40.41
N ARG A 25 -26.69 -17.58 -41.66
CA ARG A 25 -26.87 -16.35 -42.45
C ARG A 25 -28.35 -16.06 -42.72
N GLU A 26 -29.13 -17.05 -43.11
CA GLU A 26 -30.57 -16.91 -43.34
C GLU A 26 -31.30 -16.51 -42.04
N ALA A 27 -31.02 -17.19 -40.92
CA ALA A 27 -31.61 -16.84 -39.62
C ALA A 27 -31.25 -15.43 -39.14
N THR A 28 -30.02 -14.96 -39.39
CA THR A 28 -29.63 -13.59 -39.02
C THR A 28 -30.32 -12.49 -39.85
N GLN A 29 -30.85 -12.81 -41.04
CA GLN A 29 -31.62 -11.85 -41.84
C GLN A 29 -33.03 -11.62 -41.28
N GLU A 30 -33.53 -12.53 -40.44
CA GLU A 30 -34.82 -12.38 -39.76
C GLU A 30 -34.74 -11.45 -38.54
N LEU A 31 -33.53 -11.16 -38.03
CA LEU A 31 -33.32 -10.26 -36.90
C LEU A 31 -33.43 -8.79 -37.32
N GLY A 32 -34.24 -8.03 -36.59
CA GLY A 32 -34.34 -6.57 -36.72
C GLY A 32 -33.14 -5.82 -36.17
N LEU A 33 -33.02 -4.53 -36.51
CA LEU A 33 -32.00 -3.64 -35.94
C LEU A 33 -32.16 -3.55 -34.41
N GLY A 34 -31.12 -3.94 -33.68
CA GLY A 34 -31.12 -3.95 -32.21
C GLY A 34 -31.57 -5.26 -31.56
N GLU A 35 -32.00 -6.25 -32.35
CA GLU A 35 -32.34 -7.58 -31.85
C GLU A 35 -31.08 -8.45 -31.71
N MET A 36 -31.03 -9.24 -30.63
CA MET A 36 -29.92 -10.15 -30.34
C MET A 36 -30.47 -11.48 -29.87
N LEU A 37 -30.03 -12.57 -30.51
CA LEU A 37 -30.33 -13.92 -30.05
C LEU A 37 -29.28 -14.34 -29.01
N MET A 38 -29.73 -14.51 -27.77
CA MET A 38 -28.88 -14.93 -26.65
C MET A 38 -29.67 -15.81 -25.68
N SER A 39 -28.95 -16.61 -24.88
CA SER A 39 -29.57 -17.40 -23.80
C SER A 39 -30.21 -16.47 -22.77
N SER A 40 -31.32 -16.90 -22.15
CA SER A 40 -31.99 -16.18 -21.05
C SER A 40 -31.11 -15.96 -19.83
N HIS A 41 -30.01 -16.71 -19.70
CA HIS A 41 -29.04 -16.61 -18.60
C HIS A 41 -27.76 -15.86 -18.96
N PHE A 42 -27.57 -15.51 -20.24
CA PHE A 42 -26.44 -14.69 -20.67
C PHE A 42 -26.79 -13.22 -20.46
N SER A 43 -25.82 -12.39 -20.06
CA SER A 43 -26.02 -10.93 -19.98
C SER A 43 -25.10 -10.19 -20.94
N ILE A 44 -25.55 -9.05 -21.47
CA ILE A 44 -24.73 -8.21 -22.36
C ILE A 44 -23.46 -7.72 -21.64
N VAL A 45 -23.51 -7.58 -20.31
CA VAL A 45 -22.32 -7.26 -19.49
C VAL A 45 -21.25 -8.36 -19.60
N GLN A 46 -21.64 -9.63 -19.66
CA GLN A 46 -20.71 -10.74 -19.91
C GLN A 46 -20.13 -10.70 -21.33
N ALA A 47 -20.88 -10.17 -22.31
CA ALA A 47 -20.34 -9.99 -23.66
C ALA A 47 -19.22 -8.95 -23.71
N MET A 48 -19.18 -8.00 -22.77
CA MET A 48 -18.13 -6.96 -22.72
C MET A 48 -16.73 -7.51 -22.40
N SER A 49 -16.62 -8.71 -21.83
CA SER A 49 -15.33 -9.39 -21.62
C SER A 49 -14.90 -10.28 -22.80
N GLY A 50 -15.72 -10.33 -23.86
CA GLY A 50 -15.42 -11.09 -25.07
C GLY A 50 -14.18 -10.57 -25.78
N VAL A 51 -13.32 -11.50 -26.23
CA VAL A 51 -12.19 -11.18 -27.11
C VAL A 51 -12.72 -11.07 -28.55
N SER A 52 -12.42 -9.96 -29.21
CA SER A 52 -12.72 -9.80 -30.63
C SER A 52 -11.61 -10.43 -31.45
N ILE A 53 -11.93 -11.51 -32.19
CA ILE A 53 -11.04 -12.03 -33.22
C ILE A 53 -10.88 -10.97 -34.33
N MET A 54 -9.76 -11.02 -35.05
CA MET A 54 -9.41 -10.06 -36.11
C MET A 54 -9.18 -8.61 -35.65
N ASP A 55 -9.11 -8.35 -34.34
CA ASP A 55 -8.72 -7.05 -33.79
C ASP A 55 -7.24 -7.04 -33.40
N SER A 56 -6.47 -6.06 -33.86
CA SER A 56 -5.01 -6.02 -33.64
C SER A 56 -4.57 -5.90 -32.18
N LYS A 57 -5.46 -5.43 -31.29
CA LYS A 57 -5.18 -5.24 -29.84
C LYS A 57 -5.74 -6.37 -28.99
N MET A 58 -6.90 -6.91 -29.36
CA MET A 58 -7.60 -7.94 -28.59
C MET A 58 -7.24 -9.36 -29.04
N ASP A 59 -7.01 -9.56 -30.34
CA ASP A 59 -6.70 -10.87 -30.89
C ASP A 59 -5.20 -11.13 -30.86
N THR A 60 -4.78 -11.94 -29.87
CA THR A 60 -3.41 -12.45 -29.83
C THR A 60 -3.10 -13.28 -31.07
N GLY A 61 -4.05 -13.76 -31.87
CA GLY A 61 -3.82 -14.39 -33.17
C GLY A 61 -3.47 -13.41 -34.30
N MET A 62 -3.84 -12.13 -34.22
CA MET A 62 -3.73 -11.16 -35.33
C MET A 62 -2.38 -10.47 -35.48
N ALA A 63 -1.77 -10.04 -34.38
CA ALA A 63 -0.54 -9.26 -34.39
C ALA A 63 0.70 -10.11 -34.75
N VAL A 64 0.73 -10.76 -35.92
CA VAL A 64 1.88 -11.50 -36.45
C VAL A 64 2.91 -10.47 -36.90
N PRO A 65 4.04 -10.29 -36.18
CA PRO A 65 5.10 -9.42 -36.67
C PRO A 65 5.64 -9.97 -38.00
N ASP A 66 6.39 -9.14 -38.72
CA ASP A 66 7.13 -9.60 -39.89
C ASP A 66 8.02 -10.80 -39.54
N SER A 67 8.33 -11.66 -40.51
CA SER A 67 9.07 -12.91 -40.26
C SER A 67 10.41 -12.73 -39.56
N SER A 68 11.01 -11.53 -39.61
CA SER A 68 12.22 -11.14 -38.88
C SER A 68 12.00 -10.80 -37.39
N GLU A 69 10.77 -10.48 -37.00
CA GLU A 69 10.36 -10.05 -35.66
C GLU A 69 9.40 -11.06 -34.98
N ARG A 70 8.89 -12.05 -35.73
CA ARG A 70 8.12 -13.17 -35.16
C ARG A 70 8.97 -13.81 -34.09
N GLY A 71 8.37 -13.97 -32.90
CA GLY A 71 8.98 -14.49 -31.69
C GLY A 71 10.27 -15.24 -31.98
N LYS A 72 11.40 -14.57 -31.67
CA LYS A 72 12.76 -14.91 -32.11
C LYS A 72 13.07 -16.40 -31.88
N ILE A 73 12.33 -17.04 -30.97
CA ILE A 73 12.52 -18.37 -30.46
C ILE A 73 11.15 -19.04 -30.24
N SER A 74 10.85 -20.12 -30.97
CA SER A 74 9.79 -21.05 -30.58
C SER A 74 10.27 -21.96 -29.44
N VAL A 75 9.37 -22.51 -28.62
CA VAL A 75 9.75 -23.44 -27.52
C VAL A 75 10.53 -24.65 -28.07
N GLU A 76 10.21 -25.11 -29.28
CA GLU A 76 10.90 -26.20 -29.99
C GLU A 76 12.27 -25.78 -30.56
N SER A 77 12.52 -24.48 -30.64
CA SER A 77 13.74 -23.87 -31.16
C SER A 77 14.45 -23.03 -30.11
N ILE A 78 14.23 -23.29 -28.80
CA ILE A 78 15.00 -22.64 -27.72
C ILE A 78 16.46 -22.84 -28.11
N PRO A 79 17.20 -21.77 -28.46
CA PRO A 79 18.57 -21.93 -28.87
C PRO A 79 19.30 -22.51 -27.66
N THR A 80 19.74 -23.76 -27.78
CA THR A 80 20.85 -24.28 -27.01
C THR A 80 22.06 -23.44 -27.42
N LYS A 81 22.13 -22.24 -26.86
CA LYS A 81 23.31 -21.41 -26.95
C LYS A 81 24.37 -22.19 -26.19
N ASN A 82 25.23 -22.88 -26.93
CA ASN A 82 26.23 -23.76 -26.35
C ASN A 82 27.40 -22.97 -25.74
N HIS A 83 27.56 -21.71 -26.15
CA HIS A 83 28.64 -20.83 -25.72
C HIS A 83 28.08 -19.63 -24.98
N TRP A 84 28.30 -19.58 -23.68
CA TRP A 84 27.91 -18.47 -22.81
C TRP A 84 29.14 -17.73 -22.33
N THR A 85 29.13 -16.41 -22.46
CA THR A 85 30.05 -15.57 -21.69
C THR A 85 29.46 -15.31 -20.31
N ILE A 86 30.32 -15.14 -19.30
CA ILE A 86 29.88 -14.84 -17.94
C ILE A 86 29.11 -13.51 -17.87
N SER A 87 29.52 -12.52 -18.67
CA SER A 87 28.83 -11.23 -18.79
C SER A 87 27.40 -11.38 -19.35
N GLU A 88 27.17 -12.26 -20.32
CA GLU A 88 25.81 -12.55 -20.81
C GLU A 88 24.96 -13.27 -19.77
N ILE A 89 25.53 -14.22 -19.02
CA ILE A 89 24.83 -14.88 -17.90
C ILE A 89 24.39 -13.81 -16.89
N CYS A 90 25.31 -12.94 -16.47
CA CYS A 90 25.00 -11.83 -15.58
C CYS A 90 23.90 -10.92 -16.15
N GLY A 91 23.89 -10.68 -17.47
CA GLY A 91 22.88 -9.86 -18.13
C GLY A 91 21.49 -10.49 -18.06
N VAL A 92 21.38 -11.80 -18.25
CA VAL A 92 20.14 -12.55 -18.06
C VAL A 92 19.69 -12.52 -16.60
N CYS A 93 20.62 -12.71 -15.65
CA CYS A 93 20.32 -12.63 -14.21
C CYS A 93 19.74 -11.27 -13.82
N ASP A 94 20.42 -10.19 -14.20
CA ASP A 94 20.01 -8.81 -13.89
C ASP A 94 18.64 -8.50 -14.50
N ARG A 95 18.39 -8.99 -15.72
CA ARG A 95 17.12 -8.80 -16.42
C ARG A 95 15.97 -9.59 -15.79
N LEU A 96 16.20 -10.81 -15.33
CA LEU A 96 15.19 -11.62 -14.64
C LEU A 96 14.77 -10.99 -13.31
N LEU A 97 15.74 -10.53 -12.51
CA LEU A 97 15.47 -9.80 -11.27
C LEU A 97 14.70 -8.50 -11.51
N ALA A 98 14.94 -7.83 -12.65
CA ALA A 98 14.17 -6.66 -13.05
C ALA A 98 12.72 -7.02 -13.41
N LEU A 99 12.51 -8.06 -14.22
CA LEU A 99 11.18 -8.52 -14.60
C LEU A 99 10.38 -9.07 -13.41
N GLU A 100 11.04 -9.57 -12.37
CA GLU A 100 10.38 -9.95 -11.11
C GLU A 100 9.78 -8.74 -10.40
N THR A 101 10.50 -7.60 -10.32
CA THR A 101 9.93 -6.38 -9.70
C THR A 101 8.67 -5.90 -10.41
N GLU A 102 8.63 -6.05 -11.73
CA GLU A 102 7.49 -5.71 -12.58
C GLU A 102 6.29 -6.63 -12.31
N TRP A 103 6.55 -7.92 -12.14
CA TRP A 103 5.52 -8.88 -11.71
C TRP A 103 4.97 -8.54 -10.32
N LEU A 104 5.84 -8.23 -9.35
CA LEU A 104 5.47 -7.80 -8.01
C LEU A 104 4.76 -6.44 -7.97
N SER A 105 4.80 -5.68 -9.06
CA SER A 105 4.05 -4.42 -9.25
C SER A 105 2.72 -4.59 -10.00
N GLY A 106 2.28 -5.83 -10.23
CA GLY A 106 0.96 -6.11 -10.81
C GLY A 106 0.95 -6.32 -12.31
N LYS A 107 2.08 -6.68 -12.93
CA LYS A 107 2.10 -7.16 -14.33
C LYS A 107 2.01 -8.68 -14.37
N LEU A 108 1.44 -9.24 -15.45
CA LEU A 108 1.32 -10.68 -15.65
C LEU A 108 2.71 -11.34 -15.75
N ALA A 109 2.94 -12.43 -15.02
CA ALA A 109 4.20 -13.18 -15.07
C ALA A 109 4.54 -13.67 -16.50
N ALA A 110 3.51 -14.04 -17.27
CA ALA A 110 3.63 -14.44 -18.67
C ALA A 110 4.16 -13.32 -19.59
N GLN A 111 3.94 -12.05 -19.21
CA GLN A 111 4.40 -10.89 -19.96
C GLN A 111 5.72 -10.34 -19.41
N THR A 112 6.11 -10.69 -18.19
CA THR A 112 7.36 -10.27 -17.54
C THR A 112 8.39 -11.40 -17.52
N VAL A 113 8.50 -12.15 -16.42
CA VAL A 113 9.54 -13.15 -16.18
C VAL A 113 9.58 -14.23 -17.27
N PHE A 114 8.42 -14.72 -17.69
CA PHE A 114 8.32 -15.80 -18.68
C PHE A 114 8.47 -15.32 -20.13
N THR A 115 8.88 -14.07 -20.36
CA THR A 115 9.47 -13.68 -21.66
C THR A 115 10.88 -14.23 -21.81
N CYS A 116 11.56 -14.57 -20.71
CA CYS A 116 12.83 -15.29 -20.77
C CYS A 116 12.62 -16.66 -21.40
N VAL A 117 13.29 -16.91 -22.52
CA VAL A 117 13.09 -18.12 -23.33
C VAL A 117 13.55 -19.38 -22.60
N TYR A 118 14.57 -19.27 -21.74
CA TYR A 118 15.14 -20.37 -20.98
C TYR A 118 14.26 -20.84 -19.82
N MET A 119 13.32 -20.01 -19.35
CA MET A 119 12.37 -20.38 -18.28
C MET A 119 11.32 -21.40 -18.72
N HIS A 120 11.17 -21.63 -20.03
CA HIS A 120 10.22 -22.59 -20.59
C HIS A 120 10.73 -24.03 -20.54
N ASP A 121 12.05 -24.21 -20.57
CA ASP A 121 12.70 -25.52 -20.52
C ASP A 121 14.11 -25.40 -19.92
N ILE A 122 14.15 -25.32 -18.59
CA ILE A 122 15.40 -25.15 -17.84
C ILE A 122 16.31 -26.37 -17.95
N GLN A 123 15.74 -27.57 -18.10
CA GLN A 123 16.51 -28.82 -18.17
C GLN A 123 17.34 -28.93 -19.45
N ASN A 124 16.85 -28.33 -20.54
CA ASN A 124 17.56 -28.27 -21.82
C ASN A 124 18.58 -27.12 -21.92
N VAL A 125 18.78 -26.34 -20.86
CA VAL A 125 19.86 -25.34 -20.82
C VAL A 125 21.21 -26.06 -20.65
N SER A 126 22.08 -25.90 -21.65
CA SER A 126 23.37 -26.60 -21.75
C SER A 126 24.38 -26.19 -20.68
N ASN A 127 24.45 -24.89 -20.35
CA ASN A 127 25.40 -24.36 -19.37
C ASN A 127 24.88 -24.58 -17.92
N ARG A 128 25.68 -25.23 -17.09
CA ARG A 128 25.34 -25.60 -15.71
C ARG A 128 25.11 -24.38 -14.83
N ILE A 129 25.94 -23.34 -14.95
CA ILE A 129 25.80 -22.10 -14.15
C ILE A 129 24.44 -21.48 -14.39
N MET A 130 24.06 -21.32 -15.67
CA MET A 130 22.77 -20.76 -16.05
C MET A 130 21.62 -21.64 -15.55
N ARG A 131 21.69 -22.95 -15.75
CA ARG A 131 20.64 -23.89 -15.30
C ARG A 131 20.39 -23.78 -13.79
N VAL A 132 21.45 -23.89 -12.99
CA VAL A 132 21.35 -23.81 -11.51
C VAL A 132 20.84 -22.44 -11.06
N PHE A 133 21.24 -21.35 -11.73
CA PHE A 133 20.69 -20.02 -11.47
C PHE A 133 19.18 -19.95 -11.72
N LEU A 134 18.72 -20.44 -12.88
CA LEU A 134 17.30 -20.40 -13.25
C LEU A 134 16.45 -21.25 -12.30
N GLU A 135 16.94 -22.41 -11.86
CA GLU A 135 16.29 -23.26 -10.84
C GLU A 135 16.19 -22.53 -9.49
N ALA A 136 17.28 -21.92 -9.03
CA ALA A 136 17.28 -21.14 -7.79
C ALA A 136 16.37 -19.91 -7.88
N PHE A 137 16.33 -19.24 -9.02
CA PHE A 137 15.47 -18.08 -9.26
C PHE A 137 13.99 -18.45 -9.26
N LEU A 138 13.60 -19.53 -9.94
CA LEU A 138 12.23 -20.07 -9.85
C LEU A 138 11.85 -20.41 -8.40
N LYS A 139 12.77 -21.00 -7.65
CA LYS A 139 12.51 -21.36 -6.26
C LYS A 139 12.31 -20.13 -5.38
N GLN A 140 13.12 -19.09 -5.59
CA GLN A 140 12.97 -17.81 -4.91
C GLN A 140 11.63 -17.14 -5.24
N MET A 141 11.24 -17.09 -6.52
CA MET A 141 9.93 -16.56 -6.94
C MET A 141 8.77 -17.36 -6.34
N SER A 142 8.90 -18.69 -6.26
CA SER A 142 7.92 -19.57 -5.61
C SER A 142 7.73 -19.20 -4.14
N LEU A 143 8.81 -18.90 -3.40
CA LEU A 143 8.73 -18.44 -2.01
C LEU A 143 8.08 -17.06 -1.89
N ALA A 144 8.43 -16.11 -2.76
CA ALA A 144 7.79 -14.80 -2.79
C ALA A 144 6.27 -14.93 -3.03
N ARG A 145 5.88 -15.77 -4.01
CA ARG A 145 4.46 -16.09 -4.26
C ARG A 145 3.81 -16.76 -3.06
N ALA A 146 4.46 -17.71 -2.42
CA ALA A 146 3.90 -18.44 -1.27
C ALA A 146 3.59 -17.48 -0.11
N ILE A 147 4.48 -16.52 0.18
CA ILE A 147 4.22 -15.45 1.16
C ILE A 147 2.99 -14.64 0.73
N ILE A 148 2.94 -14.16 -0.51
CA ILE A 148 1.81 -13.34 -0.99
C ILE A 148 0.47 -14.10 -0.93
N MET A 149 0.48 -15.39 -1.31
CA MET A 149 -0.72 -16.24 -1.31
C MET A 149 -1.18 -16.64 0.09
N ALA A 150 -0.25 -16.78 1.04
CA ALA A 150 -0.58 -17.08 2.43
C ALA A 150 -1.33 -15.91 3.09
N GLU A 151 -0.89 -14.68 2.81
CA GLU A 151 -1.41 -13.47 3.48
C GLU A 151 -2.61 -12.84 2.75
N GLN A 152 -2.75 -13.03 1.43
CA GLN A 152 -3.89 -12.57 0.61
C GLN A 152 -4.17 -11.05 0.66
N ILE A 153 -3.13 -10.23 0.87
CA ILE A 153 -3.23 -8.75 0.92
C ILE A 153 -3.05 -8.10 -0.46
N PHE A 154 -3.87 -8.52 -1.43
CA PHE A 154 -3.83 -7.98 -2.78
C PHE A 154 -5.18 -8.10 -3.51
N PHE A 155 -5.30 -7.40 -4.63
CA PHE A 155 -6.39 -7.55 -5.60
C PHE A 155 -5.77 -7.77 -7.00
N GLU A 156 -6.56 -8.21 -7.98
CA GLU A 156 -6.06 -8.50 -9.34
C GLU A 156 -5.36 -7.31 -10.01
N GLU A 157 -5.73 -6.07 -9.67
CA GLU A 157 -5.06 -4.86 -10.15
C GLU A 157 -3.66 -4.64 -9.52
N ASP A 158 -3.44 -5.17 -8.31
CA ASP A 158 -2.16 -5.05 -7.58
C ASP A 158 -1.20 -6.19 -7.89
N PHE A 159 -1.74 -7.39 -8.10
CA PHE A 159 -0.98 -8.61 -8.28
C PHE A 159 -1.86 -9.67 -8.97
N TYR A 160 -1.38 -10.16 -10.12
CA TYR A 160 -2.03 -11.26 -10.81
C TYR A 160 -1.59 -12.60 -10.23
N VAL A 161 -2.55 -13.34 -9.65
CA VAL A 161 -2.33 -14.69 -9.12
C VAL A 161 -2.10 -15.71 -10.22
N ASP A 162 -2.76 -15.48 -11.37
CA ASP A 162 -2.68 -16.35 -12.52
C ASP A 162 -1.26 -16.33 -13.10
N MET A 163 -0.67 -17.52 -13.13
CA MET A 163 0.64 -17.76 -13.74
C MET A 163 0.50 -18.18 -15.21
N SER A 164 -0.68 -18.07 -15.82
CA SER A 164 -0.93 -18.42 -17.23
C SER A 164 -0.46 -19.84 -17.60
N GLY A 165 -0.66 -20.77 -16.67
CA GLY A 165 -0.24 -22.17 -16.78
C GLY A 165 1.24 -22.45 -16.47
N PHE A 166 2.03 -21.46 -16.03
CA PHE A 166 3.38 -21.70 -15.50
C PHE A 166 3.32 -22.24 -14.07
N VAL A 167 4.10 -23.29 -13.81
CA VAL A 167 4.24 -23.89 -12.48
C VAL A 167 5.56 -23.40 -11.90
N LEU A 168 5.49 -22.66 -10.78
CA LEU A 168 6.67 -22.24 -10.02
C LEU A 168 7.15 -23.31 -9.04
N GLU A 169 6.24 -24.19 -8.62
CA GLU A 169 6.51 -25.22 -7.62
C GLU A 169 7.24 -26.40 -8.26
N GLN A 170 8.54 -26.48 -8.00
CA GLN A 170 9.27 -27.74 -8.08
C GLN A 170 9.19 -28.44 -6.71
N PRO A 171 8.80 -29.73 -6.64
CA PRO A 171 8.80 -30.46 -5.38
C PRO A 171 10.19 -30.39 -4.77
N LEU A 172 10.27 -29.98 -3.50
CA LEU A 172 11.50 -30.15 -2.73
C LEU A 172 11.72 -31.66 -2.63
N ASP A 173 12.86 -32.15 -3.10
CA ASP A 173 13.32 -33.44 -2.59
C ASP A 173 13.43 -33.27 -1.07
N ASN A 174 12.79 -34.18 -0.32
CA ASN A 174 12.61 -34.08 1.14
C ASN A 174 13.94 -33.99 1.92
N GLU A 175 15.09 -34.06 1.26
CA GLU A 175 16.43 -34.01 1.83
C GLU A 175 17.01 -32.58 1.91
N ASP A 176 16.57 -31.63 1.08
CA ASP A 176 17.07 -30.25 1.10
C ASP A 176 16.26 -29.36 2.06
N LYS A 177 16.71 -29.32 3.32
CA LYS A 177 16.05 -28.55 4.40
C LYS A 177 16.08 -27.03 4.22
N ASN A 178 16.88 -26.49 3.29
CA ASN A 178 16.95 -25.04 3.04
C ASN A 178 17.09 -24.74 1.53
N PRO A 179 16.09 -24.12 0.89
CA PRO A 179 16.09 -23.84 -0.55
C PRO A 179 17.22 -22.89 -1.00
N SER A 180 17.81 -22.12 -0.07
CA SER A 180 18.97 -21.27 -0.38
C SER A 180 20.26 -22.05 -0.63
N ASN A 181 20.29 -23.35 -0.35
CA ASN A 181 21.48 -24.18 -0.53
C ASN A 181 21.76 -24.56 -1.99
N LEU A 182 20.78 -24.42 -2.90
CA LEU A 182 20.94 -24.72 -4.33
C LEU A 182 22.14 -24.00 -4.98
N LEU A 183 22.48 -22.81 -4.47
CA LEU A 183 23.59 -22.01 -4.98
C LEU A 183 24.91 -22.19 -4.20
N CYS A 184 24.92 -22.90 -3.07
CA CYS A 184 26.09 -22.99 -2.19
C CYS A 184 27.31 -23.57 -2.90
N ASP A 185 27.17 -24.74 -3.53
CA ASP A 185 28.28 -25.42 -4.20
C ASP A 185 28.86 -24.58 -5.34
N LEU A 186 27.98 -23.94 -6.13
CA LEU A 186 28.39 -23.07 -7.22
C LEU A 186 29.09 -21.80 -6.71
N ILE A 187 28.59 -21.19 -5.63
CA ILE A 187 29.23 -20.03 -4.99
C ILE A 187 30.62 -20.40 -4.48
N VAL A 188 30.78 -21.57 -3.84
CA VAL A 188 32.09 -22.04 -3.34
C VAL A 188 33.07 -22.24 -4.50
N GLN A 189 32.64 -22.86 -5.59
CA GLN A 189 33.47 -23.06 -6.79
C GLN A 189 33.88 -21.75 -7.47
N ILE A 190 32.96 -20.78 -7.59
CA ILE A 190 33.29 -19.48 -8.17
C ILE A 190 34.18 -18.67 -7.21
N GLN A 191 33.95 -18.75 -5.91
CA GLN A 191 34.76 -18.05 -4.90
C GLN A 191 36.21 -18.58 -4.90
N SER A 192 36.41 -19.90 -4.95
CA SER A 192 37.76 -20.48 -5.01
C SER A 192 38.51 -20.07 -6.29
N TYR A 193 37.81 -19.89 -7.42
CA TYR A 193 38.40 -19.31 -8.64
C TYR A 193 38.98 -17.92 -8.41
N VAL A 194 38.16 -17.06 -7.77
CA VAL A 194 38.46 -15.65 -7.57
C VAL A 194 39.62 -15.50 -6.60
N ASP A 195 39.72 -16.38 -5.60
CA ASP A 195 40.72 -16.31 -4.53
C ASP A 195 42.06 -16.98 -4.92
N ASP A 196 42.06 -18.20 -5.46
CA ASP A 196 43.26 -19.06 -5.52
C ASP A 196 43.95 -19.17 -6.91
N SER A 197 43.42 -18.53 -7.98
CA SER A 197 43.90 -18.69 -9.36
C SER A 197 43.73 -20.14 -9.91
N PRO A 198 43.85 -20.42 -11.22
CA PRO A 198 43.04 -21.43 -11.94
C PRO A 198 43.55 -22.89 -11.82
N GLN A 199 43.79 -23.40 -10.61
CA GLN A 199 44.25 -24.78 -10.40
C GLN A 199 43.13 -25.78 -10.06
N GLY A 200 41.88 -25.31 -9.87
CA GLY A 200 40.78 -26.16 -9.37
C GLY A 200 39.50 -26.24 -10.22
N ILE A 201 39.47 -25.73 -11.46
CA ILE A 201 38.20 -25.41 -12.18
C ILE A 201 38.06 -26.22 -13.48
N GLY A 202 38.59 -27.45 -13.50
CA GLY A 202 38.55 -28.30 -14.69
C GLY A 202 37.15 -28.50 -15.27
N ASP A 203 36.12 -28.59 -14.41
CA ASP A 203 34.75 -28.88 -14.83
C ASP A 203 33.94 -27.64 -15.25
N LEU A 204 34.29 -26.44 -14.75
CA LEU A 204 33.58 -25.19 -15.02
C LEU A 204 34.14 -24.46 -16.26
N MET A 205 35.44 -24.63 -16.55
CA MET A 205 36.11 -24.05 -17.74
C MET A 205 35.71 -24.73 -19.06
N LEU A 206 35.21 -25.97 -19.04
CA LEU A 206 34.74 -26.67 -20.24
C LEU A 206 33.43 -26.10 -20.83
N GLU A 207 32.72 -25.26 -20.07
CA GLU A 207 31.42 -24.70 -20.43
C GLU A 207 31.46 -23.20 -20.78
N ILE A 208 32.64 -22.58 -20.74
CA ILE A 208 32.87 -21.15 -20.98
C ILE A 208 33.67 -21.00 -22.29
N ASP A 209 33.24 -20.12 -23.19
CA ASP A 209 33.95 -19.87 -24.45
C ASP A 209 35.17 -18.96 -24.19
N GLU A 210 36.26 -19.57 -23.71
CA GLU A 210 37.44 -18.89 -23.16
C GLU A 210 38.52 -18.54 -24.20
N SER A 211 38.26 -18.70 -25.49
CA SER A 211 39.31 -18.63 -26.52
C SER A 211 39.94 -17.23 -26.75
N GLN A 212 39.52 -16.17 -26.05
CA GLN A 212 39.96 -14.79 -26.33
C GLN A 212 40.21 -13.83 -25.13
N PHE A 213 40.06 -14.23 -23.86
CA PHE A 213 40.11 -13.26 -22.74
C PHE A 213 41.38 -13.32 -21.87
N ALA A 214 41.87 -12.15 -21.46
CA ALA A 214 42.93 -12.03 -20.45
C ALA A 214 42.41 -12.47 -19.07
N PHE A 215 43.23 -13.20 -18.31
CA PHE A 215 42.89 -13.75 -16.98
C PHE A 215 42.27 -12.72 -16.01
N GLU A 216 42.76 -11.48 -16.03
CA GLU A 216 42.22 -10.39 -15.20
C GLU A 216 40.77 -10.01 -15.56
N SER A 217 40.40 -10.07 -16.84
CA SER A 217 39.04 -9.80 -17.31
C SER A 217 38.07 -10.90 -16.85
N LEU A 218 38.48 -12.16 -16.99
CA LEU A 218 37.66 -13.30 -16.59
C LEU A 218 37.46 -13.35 -15.07
N LYS A 219 38.51 -13.02 -14.29
CA LYS A 219 38.40 -12.88 -12.83
C LYS A 219 37.37 -11.81 -12.44
N LYS A 220 37.34 -10.67 -13.15
CA LYS A 220 36.35 -9.61 -12.93
C LYS A 220 34.93 -10.09 -13.26
N ASP A 221 34.75 -10.81 -14.37
CA ASP A 221 33.44 -11.34 -14.75
C ASP A 221 32.93 -12.41 -13.77
N MET A 222 33.81 -13.29 -13.30
CA MET A 222 33.49 -14.26 -12.26
C MET A 222 33.12 -13.61 -10.94
N MET A 223 33.79 -12.51 -10.57
CA MET A 223 33.41 -11.72 -9.40
C MET A 223 32.02 -11.09 -9.55
N MET A 224 31.67 -10.59 -10.75
CA MET A 224 30.33 -10.08 -11.04
C MET A 224 29.27 -11.18 -10.90
N LEU A 225 29.52 -12.36 -11.45
CA LEU A 225 28.63 -13.52 -11.34
C LEU A 225 28.44 -13.94 -9.88
N LEU A 226 29.53 -14.01 -9.12
CA LEU A 226 29.54 -14.38 -7.71
C LEU A 226 28.63 -13.45 -6.89
N GLN A 227 28.67 -12.14 -7.14
CA GLN A 227 27.80 -11.16 -6.45
C GLN A 227 26.31 -11.45 -6.71
N ARG A 228 25.93 -11.78 -7.95
CA ARG A 228 24.55 -12.10 -8.35
C ARG A 228 24.07 -13.41 -7.74
N MET A 229 24.92 -14.43 -7.69
CA MET A 229 24.61 -15.69 -7.02
C MET A 229 24.44 -15.51 -5.51
N LYS A 230 25.33 -14.75 -4.86
CA LYS A 230 25.22 -14.41 -3.43
C LYS A 230 23.96 -13.60 -3.13
N PHE A 231 23.60 -12.65 -4.00
CA PHE A 231 22.37 -11.87 -3.87
C PHE A 231 21.12 -12.77 -3.95
N LEU A 232 21.00 -13.59 -4.99
CA LEU A 232 19.86 -14.51 -5.15
C LEU A 232 19.77 -15.52 -4.00
N LYS A 233 20.90 -16.06 -3.54
CA LYS A 233 20.95 -16.94 -2.36
C LYS A 233 20.42 -16.23 -1.11
N SER A 234 20.85 -14.99 -0.88
CA SER A 234 20.43 -14.21 0.29
C SER A 234 18.95 -13.83 0.23
N LEU A 235 18.45 -13.50 -0.97
CA LEU A 235 17.03 -13.24 -1.21
C LEU A 235 16.18 -14.49 -0.93
N THR A 236 16.59 -15.64 -1.46
CA THR A 236 15.95 -16.95 -1.22
C THR A 236 15.92 -17.29 0.27
N GLY A 237 17.06 -17.12 0.97
CA GLY A 237 17.16 -17.38 2.41
C GLY A 237 16.26 -16.46 3.23
N THR A 238 16.20 -15.17 2.87
CA THR A 238 15.31 -14.19 3.50
C THR A 238 13.84 -14.60 3.35
N PHE A 239 13.40 -14.96 2.14
CA PHE A 239 12.01 -15.34 1.90
C PHE A 239 11.66 -16.70 2.52
N ALA A 240 12.59 -17.66 2.55
CA ALA A 240 12.38 -18.92 3.25
C ALA A 240 12.22 -18.73 4.77
N ALA A 241 13.04 -17.85 5.37
CA ALA A 241 12.94 -17.51 6.79
C ALA A 241 11.60 -16.82 7.11
N ILE A 242 11.18 -15.86 6.28
CA ILE A 242 9.89 -15.17 6.44
C ILE A 242 8.71 -16.13 6.29
N HIS A 243 8.71 -16.97 5.25
CA HIS A 243 7.65 -17.96 4.99
C HIS A 243 7.49 -18.96 6.16
N THR A 244 8.55 -19.20 6.92
CA THR A 244 8.55 -20.10 8.08
C THR A 244 8.44 -19.35 9.42
N PHE A 245 8.14 -18.04 9.41
CA PHE A 245 8.01 -17.18 10.58
C PHE A 245 9.29 -17.05 11.45
N HIS A 246 10.48 -17.21 10.85
CA HIS A 246 11.79 -17.03 11.49
C HIS A 246 12.38 -15.65 11.14
N PHE A 247 11.74 -14.58 11.61
CA PHE A 247 12.11 -13.20 11.25
C PHE A 247 13.52 -12.79 11.70
N ASP A 248 14.01 -13.31 12.83
CA ASP A 248 15.38 -13.05 13.30
C ASP A 248 16.43 -13.58 12.31
N ALA A 249 16.21 -14.78 11.75
CA ALA A 249 17.09 -15.33 10.72
C ALA A 249 17.06 -14.50 9.44
N ALA A 250 15.89 -13.93 9.08
CA ALA A 250 15.81 -12.98 7.97
C ALA A 250 16.63 -11.70 8.25
N LEU A 251 16.60 -11.18 9.48
CA LEU A 251 17.38 -10.01 9.87
C LEU A 251 18.90 -10.21 9.81
N GLU A 252 19.38 -11.43 10.04
CA GLU A 252 20.81 -11.76 9.86
C GLU A 252 21.22 -11.80 8.38
N ILE A 253 20.30 -12.21 7.48
CA ILE A 253 20.58 -12.39 6.06
C ILE A 253 20.42 -11.09 5.24
N ILE A 254 19.45 -10.23 5.57
CA ILE A 254 19.16 -9.01 4.79
C ILE A 254 20.38 -8.07 4.65
N PRO A 255 21.21 -7.83 5.68
CA PRO A 255 22.42 -7.02 5.53
C PRO A 255 23.39 -7.57 4.47
N LEU A 256 23.50 -8.90 4.36
CA LEU A 256 24.30 -9.54 3.32
C LEU A 256 23.69 -9.34 1.93
N ALA A 257 22.37 -9.43 1.80
CA ALA A 257 21.67 -9.13 0.55
C ALA A 257 21.88 -7.66 0.12
N ASN A 258 21.80 -6.70 1.05
CA ASN A 258 22.05 -5.29 0.76
C ASN A 258 23.51 -5.01 0.36
N ALA A 259 24.47 -5.63 1.03
CA ALA A 259 25.89 -5.48 0.68
C ALA A 259 26.18 -6.01 -0.73
N THR A 260 25.68 -7.20 -1.05
CA THR A 260 25.84 -7.80 -2.39
C THR A 260 25.12 -7.01 -3.48
N LEU A 261 23.95 -6.42 -3.18
CA LEU A 261 23.25 -5.53 -4.11
C LEU A 261 24.02 -4.23 -4.36
N ALA A 262 24.62 -3.63 -3.32
CA ALA A 262 25.47 -2.45 -3.46
C ALA A 262 26.68 -2.74 -4.37
N ASP A 263 27.28 -3.93 -4.24
CA ASP A 263 28.36 -4.38 -5.10
C ASP A 263 27.93 -4.54 -6.57
N ILE A 264 26.71 -5.04 -6.82
CA ILE A 264 26.11 -5.16 -8.17
C ILE A 264 25.89 -3.76 -8.77
N LEU A 265 25.39 -2.81 -7.99
CA LEU A 265 25.18 -1.43 -8.44
C LEU A 265 26.51 -0.71 -8.73
N ALA A 266 27.57 -1.02 -7.97
CA ALA A 266 28.90 -0.48 -8.20
C ALA A 266 29.58 -1.08 -9.46
N ASN A 267 29.21 -2.31 -9.82
CA ASN A 267 29.74 -3.04 -10.97
C ASN A 267 28.61 -3.44 -11.95
N PRO A 268 28.01 -2.46 -12.65
CA PRO A 268 26.91 -2.72 -13.57
C PRO A 268 27.41 -3.53 -14.77
N ASN A 269 26.60 -4.49 -15.20
CA ASN A 269 26.87 -5.26 -16.40
C ASN A 269 26.33 -4.52 -17.63
N SER A 270 27.08 -4.55 -18.73
CA SER A 270 26.73 -3.89 -20.00
C SER A 270 26.35 -4.86 -21.12
N ALA A 271 26.31 -6.17 -20.87
CA ALA A 271 25.92 -7.15 -21.88
C ALA A 271 24.46 -6.94 -22.33
N ILE A 272 24.27 -6.90 -23.65
CA ILE A 272 22.95 -6.83 -24.28
C ILE A 272 22.44 -8.26 -24.47
N VAL A 273 21.32 -8.58 -23.84
CA VAL A 273 20.74 -9.93 -23.83
C VAL A 273 19.33 -9.97 -24.44
N ASP A 274 19.01 -9.04 -25.33
CA ASP A 274 17.67 -8.91 -25.97
C ASP A 274 17.25 -10.12 -26.82
N SER A 275 18.18 -11.02 -27.14
CA SER A 275 17.89 -12.30 -27.78
C SER A 275 17.39 -13.37 -26.79
N SER A 276 17.70 -13.22 -25.50
CA SER A 276 17.29 -14.13 -24.42
C SER A 276 15.85 -13.89 -23.95
N PHE A 277 15.24 -12.76 -24.34
CA PHE A 277 13.90 -12.35 -23.92
C PHE A 277 13.02 -12.07 -25.13
N ASP A 278 11.89 -12.77 -25.22
CA ASP A 278 10.91 -12.64 -26.28
C ASP A 278 9.54 -12.32 -25.69
N GLN A 279 9.06 -11.10 -25.92
CA GLN A 279 7.76 -10.65 -25.43
C GLN A 279 6.58 -11.41 -26.04
N LEU A 280 6.78 -12.12 -27.16
CA LEU A 280 5.74 -12.80 -27.92
C LEU A 280 5.77 -14.32 -27.73
N ILE A 281 6.71 -14.87 -26.96
CA ILE A 281 6.85 -16.33 -26.77
C ILE A 281 5.56 -16.96 -26.20
N ASN A 282 4.85 -16.23 -25.36
CA ASN A 282 3.62 -16.69 -24.70
C ASN A 282 2.34 -16.40 -25.47
N ARG A 283 2.45 -15.81 -26.66
CA ARG A 283 1.30 -15.40 -27.47
C ARG A 283 0.40 -16.55 -27.91
N LYS A 284 0.99 -17.74 -28.14
CA LYS A 284 0.27 -18.97 -28.50
C LYS A 284 -0.33 -19.70 -27.30
N ARG A 285 0.08 -19.34 -26.08
CA ARG A 285 -0.53 -19.88 -24.86
C ARG A 285 -1.88 -19.20 -24.65
N PHE A 286 -2.82 -19.94 -24.08
CA PHE A 286 -4.14 -19.41 -23.77
C PHE A 286 -4.00 -18.28 -22.75
N SER A 287 -4.27 -17.05 -23.18
CA SER A 287 -4.41 -15.88 -22.31
C SER A 287 -5.87 -15.45 -22.34
N GLN A 288 -6.47 -15.31 -21.16
CA GLN A 288 -7.79 -14.68 -21.03
C GLN A 288 -7.73 -13.15 -21.20
N TYR A 289 -6.51 -12.59 -21.31
CA TYR A 289 -6.25 -11.16 -21.36
C TYR A 289 -5.66 -10.73 -22.71
N PRO A 290 -6.05 -9.54 -23.22
CA PRO A 290 -5.37 -8.92 -24.36
C PRO A 290 -3.88 -8.71 -24.11
N THR A 291 -3.06 -8.79 -25.16
CA THR A 291 -1.63 -8.49 -25.08
C THR A 291 -1.39 -6.99 -24.96
N LYS A 292 -0.76 -6.56 -23.87
CA LYS A 292 -0.36 -5.17 -23.65
C LYS A 292 1.14 -5.02 -23.93
N GLN A 293 1.53 -4.10 -24.81
CA GLN A 293 2.94 -3.72 -24.96
C GLN A 293 3.40 -3.05 -23.67
N MET A 294 4.51 -3.51 -23.10
CA MET A 294 5.03 -3.02 -21.83
C MET A 294 6.28 -2.20 -22.02
N GLU A 295 6.26 -0.96 -21.52
CA GLU A 295 7.49 -0.23 -21.22
C GLU A 295 8.19 -0.94 -20.07
N GLN A 296 9.43 -1.34 -20.35
CA GLN A 296 10.24 -2.15 -19.46
C GLN A 296 11.21 -1.23 -18.69
N SER A 297 11.25 -1.35 -17.35
CA SER A 297 12.21 -0.59 -16.55
C SER A 297 13.66 -1.00 -16.81
N SER A 298 14.57 -0.08 -16.52
CA SER A 298 16.02 -0.33 -16.54
C SER A 298 16.42 -1.25 -15.39
N ASN A 299 17.47 -2.07 -15.58
CA ASN A 299 17.96 -2.96 -14.53
C ASN A 299 18.41 -2.17 -13.28
N ALA A 300 19.00 -0.99 -13.48
CA ALA A 300 19.44 -0.12 -12.39
C ALA A 300 18.27 0.36 -11.52
N ASP A 301 17.13 0.71 -12.13
CA ASP A 301 15.96 1.15 -11.37
C ASP A 301 15.31 -0.02 -10.64
N ALA A 302 15.28 -1.22 -11.25
CA ALA A 302 14.80 -2.42 -10.57
C ALA A 302 15.66 -2.79 -9.34
N PHE A 303 16.98 -2.64 -9.42
CA PHE A 303 17.85 -2.87 -8.26
C PHE A 303 17.61 -1.85 -7.13
N LYS A 304 17.29 -0.59 -7.44
CA LYS A 304 16.84 0.37 -6.41
C LYS A 304 15.51 -0.05 -5.77
N ILE A 305 14.60 -0.64 -6.56
CA ILE A 305 13.34 -1.19 -6.03
C ILE A 305 13.64 -2.35 -5.06
N TRP A 306 14.58 -3.23 -5.40
CA TRP A 306 15.03 -4.31 -4.49
C TRP A 306 15.68 -3.78 -3.22
N GLU A 307 16.54 -2.77 -3.31
CA GLU A 307 17.15 -2.11 -2.15
C GLU A 307 16.06 -1.54 -1.21
N SER A 308 15.09 -0.83 -1.79
CA SER A 308 13.95 -0.31 -1.03
C SER A 308 13.10 -1.43 -0.41
N THR A 309 12.85 -2.51 -1.15
CA THR A 309 12.07 -3.67 -0.69
C THR A 309 12.74 -4.35 0.50
N LEU A 310 14.05 -4.62 0.42
CA LEU A 310 14.83 -5.22 1.49
C LEU A 310 14.90 -4.32 2.72
N LYS A 311 15.08 -3.01 2.53
CA LYS A 311 15.05 -2.02 3.63
C LYS A 311 13.69 -2.00 4.34
N HIS A 312 12.59 -2.05 3.59
CA HIS A 312 11.25 -2.11 4.16
C HIS A 312 11.04 -3.40 4.95
N ILE A 313 11.38 -4.56 4.37
CA ILE A 313 11.30 -5.87 5.03
C ILE A 313 12.16 -5.88 6.31
N GLN A 314 13.38 -5.35 6.26
CA GLN A 314 14.24 -5.24 7.44
C GLN A 314 13.59 -4.42 8.55
N THR A 315 12.99 -3.28 8.19
CA THR A 315 12.30 -2.41 9.15
C THR A 315 11.12 -3.14 9.82
N ILE A 316 10.34 -3.90 9.04
CA ILE A 316 9.20 -4.68 9.54
C ILE A 316 9.69 -5.80 10.47
N CYS A 317 10.69 -6.58 10.05
CA CYS A 317 11.20 -7.70 10.84
C CYS A 317 11.86 -7.25 12.16
N GLN A 318 12.35 -6.00 12.25
CA GLN A 318 12.92 -5.41 13.47
C GLN A 318 11.89 -4.99 14.52
N TRP A 319 10.60 -5.10 14.23
CA TRP A 319 9.57 -4.59 15.14
C TRP A 319 9.60 -5.30 16.49
N PRO A 320 9.68 -4.55 17.60
CA PRO A 320 9.80 -5.15 18.90
C PRO A 320 8.51 -5.87 19.28
N GLN A 321 8.64 -7.15 19.63
CA GLN A 321 7.54 -7.99 20.12
C GLN A 321 6.92 -7.47 21.43
N SER A 322 7.56 -6.50 22.11
CA SER A 322 7.15 -5.98 23.42
C SER A 322 6.16 -4.81 23.36
N GLN A 323 5.79 -4.30 22.18
CA GLN A 323 4.89 -3.15 22.06
C GLN A 323 3.45 -3.46 22.51
N SER A 324 2.74 -2.44 23.02
CA SER A 324 1.28 -2.50 23.21
C SER A 324 0.59 -2.53 21.85
N ALA A 325 -0.62 -3.08 21.78
CA ALA A 325 -1.31 -3.16 20.49
C ALA A 325 -1.67 -1.80 19.87
N GLN A 326 -1.77 -0.71 20.65
CA GLN A 326 -1.93 0.62 20.07
C GLN A 326 -0.59 1.14 19.52
N SER A 327 0.52 0.92 20.22
CA SER A 327 1.84 1.24 19.66
C SER A 327 2.07 0.50 18.35
N ILE A 328 1.59 -0.75 18.25
CA ILE A 328 1.60 -1.51 16.99
C ILE A 328 0.73 -0.81 15.94
N MET A 329 -0.52 -0.46 16.25
CA MET A 329 -1.42 0.27 15.32
C MET A 329 -0.76 1.55 14.77
N MET A 330 -0.21 2.40 15.64
CA MET A 330 0.47 3.63 15.24
C MET A 330 1.72 3.35 14.40
N THR A 331 2.48 2.30 14.72
CA THR A 331 3.69 1.92 13.97
C THR A 331 3.32 1.42 12.57
N VAL A 332 2.27 0.62 12.45
CA VAL A 332 1.77 0.08 11.18
C VAL A 332 1.22 1.21 10.31
N GLU A 333 0.42 2.12 10.86
CA GLU A 333 -0.05 3.32 10.16
C GLU A 333 1.14 4.19 9.70
N SER A 334 2.11 4.43 10.58
CA SER A 334 3.31 5.21 10.26
C SER A 334 4.13 4.56 9.13
N PHE A 335 4.23 3.23 9.12
CA PHE A 335 4.89 2.49 8.06
C PHE A 335 4.14 2.62 6.74
N SER A 336 2.82 2.42 6.75
CA SER A 336 1.97 2.51 5.56
C SER A 336 1.99 3.91 4.93
N THR A 337 1.98 4.94 5.78
CA THR A 337 2.07 6.34 5.33
C THR A 337 3.47 6.73 4.88
N ALA A 338 4.53 6.20 5.48
CA ALA A 338 5.91 6.48 5.05
C ALA A 338 6.27 5.78 3.73
N TYR A 339 5.79 4.55 3.52
CA TYR A 339 6.20 3.69 2.41
C TYR A 339 5.04 3.39 1.46
N THR A 340 4.49 4.43 0.83
CA THR A 340 3.33 4.32 -0.08
C THR A 340 3.55 3.42 -1.29
N ASN A 341 4.81 3.30 -1.72
CA ASN A 341 5.21 2.51 -2.87
C ASN A 341 5.64 1.08 -2.48
N ALA A 342 5.35 0.63 -1.26
CA ALA A 342 5.63 -0.74 -0.85
C ALA A 342 4.90 -1.73 -1.79
N ASN A 343 5.68 -2.62 -2.41
CA ASN A 343 5.14 -3.63 -3.31
C ASN A 343 4.30 -4.66 -2.54
N VAL A 344 3.58 -5.50 -3.29
CA VAL A 344 2.70 -6.52 -2.71
C VAL A 344 3.43 -7.49 -1.77
N LEU A 345 4.70 -7.80 -2.05
CA LEU A 345 5.49 -8.68 -1.21
C LEU A 345 5.77 -8.03 0.14
N THR A 346 6.30 -6.81 0.19
CA THR A 346 6.53 -6.06 1.44
C THR A 346 5.25 -5.95 2.26
N ARG A 347 4.12 -5.66 1.60
CA ARG A 347 2.80 -5.58 2.23
C ARG A 347 2.32 -6.92 2.81
N SER A 348 2.65 -8.02 2.15
CA SER A 348 2.37 -9.37 2.66
C SER A 348 3.28 -9.72 3.84
N VAL A 349 4.58 -9.39 3.77
CA VAL A 349 5.52 -9.58 4.90
C VAL A 349 5.07 -8.80 6.14
N LEU A 350 4.60 -7.56 5.95
CA LEU A 350 4.01 -6.76 7.02
C LEU A 350 2.87 -7.51 7.73
N HIS A 351 1.93 -8.06 6.96
CA HIS A 351 0.83 -8.83 7.51
C HIS A 351 1.30 -10.12 8.21
N ALA A 352 2.25 -10.85 7.63
CA ALA A 352 2.84 -12.06 8.21
C ALA A 352 3.50 -11.82 9.57
N VAL A 353 4.22 -10.69 9.72
CA VAL A 353 4.84 -10.29 11.00
C VAL A 353 3.77 -9.88 12.02
N LEU A 354 2.74 -9.15 11.58
CA LEU A 354 1.66 -8.71 12.46
C LEU A 354 0.85 -9.86 13.05
N PHE A 355 0.58 -10.90 12.26
CA PHE A 355 -0.31 -12.00 12.66
C PHE A 355 0.39 -13.36 12.73
N SER A 356 1.69 -13.35 13.02
CA SER A 356 2.50 -14.56 13.15
C SER A 356 1.85 -15.57 14.10
N LYS A 357 1.49 -16.74 13.55
CA LYS A 357 0.85 -17.85 14.28
C LYS A 357 -0.43 -17.42 15.03
N GLU A 358 -1.26 -16.58 14.41
CA GLU A 358 -2.51 -16.03 14.98
C GLU A 358 -2.34 -15.14 16.22
N ALA A 359 -1.10 -14.82 16.59
CA ALA A 359 -0.77 -13.90 17.66
C ALA A 359 -0.32 -12.55 17.08
N LEU A 360 -0.72 -11.47 17.75
CA LEU A 360 -0.28 -10.13 17.38
C LEU A 360 1.22 -9.99 17.69
N VAL A 361 2.03 -9.85 16.63
CA VAL A 361 3.50 -9.81 16.68
C VAL A 361 4.08 -10.96 17.53
N GLY A 362 3.47 -12.15 17.41
CA GLY A 362 3.92 -13.38 18.08
C GLY A 362 3.72 -13.44 19.60
N LYS A 363 3.02 -12.48 20.22
CA LYS A 363 2.91 -12.38 21.69
C LYS A 363 1.60 -12.90 22.27
N GLN A 364 0.49 -12.27 21.91
CA GLN A 364 -0.82 -12.56 22.49
C GLN A 364 -1.89 -12.51 21.42
N THR A 365 -3.03 -13.16 21.64
CA THR A 365 -4.15 -13.12 20.69
C THR A 365 -4.66 -11.69 20.52
N VAL A 366 -5.26 -11.39 19.37
CA VAL A 366 -5.84 -10.06 19.12
C VAL A 366 -6.90 -9.72 20.16
N VAL A 367 -7.71 -10.70 20.58
CA VAL A 367 -8.72 -10.55 21.64
C VAL A 367 -8.09 -10.15 22.97
N ALA A 368 -7.02 -10.81 23.40
CA ALA A 368 -6.31 -10.46 24.64
C ALA A 368 -5.68 -9.06 24.54
N SER A 369 -5.18 -8.70 23.37
CA SER A 369 -4.62 -7.37 23.09
C SER A 369 -5.65 -6.26 23.22
N VAL A 370 -6.81 -6.41 22.59
CA VAL A 370 -7.88 -5.42 22.63
C VAL A 370 -8.46 -5.29 24.03
N ARG A 371 -8.68 -6.43 24.72
CA ARG A 371 -9.12 -6.42 26.12
C ARG A 371 -8.15 -5.64 27.00
N THR A 372 -6.85 -5.88 26.84
CA THR A 372 -5.80 -5.17 27.59
C THR A 372 -5.89 -3.68 27.32
N ILE A 373 -5.80 -3.24 26.06
CA ILE A 373 -5.82 -1.81 25.72
C ILE A 373 -7.09 -1.13 26.21
N MET A 374 -8.25 -1.74 25.98
CA MET A 374 -9.52 -1.17 26.39
C MET A 374 -9.57 -1.00 27.91
N SER A 375 -9.11 -2.00 28.67
CA SER A 375 -9.02 -1.92 30.12
C SER A 375 -8.01 -0.86 30.60
N GLU A 376 -6.85 -0.76 29.96
CA GLU A 376 -5.79 0.16 30.36
C GLU A 376 -6.11 1.62 29.97
N THR A 377 -6.81 1.83 28.85
CA THR A 377 -7.22 3.15 28.35
C THR A 377 -8.39 3.71 29.15
N THR A 378 -9.37 2.87 29.49
CA THR A 378 -10.60 3.30 30.17
C THR A 378 -10.50 3.27 31.69
N LEU A 379 -9.60 2.43 32.24
CA LEU A 379 -9.46 2.15 33.67
C LEU A 379 -10.82 1.95 34.38
N HIS A 380 -11.74 1.21 33.76
CA HIS A 380 -13.08 1.05 34.33
C HIS A 380 -13.01 0.45 35.76
N PRO A 381 -13.50 1.15 36.80
CA PRO A 381 -13.22 0.80 38.18
C PRO A 381 -13.83 -0.55 38.59
N TYR A 382 -14.99 -0.92 38.08
CA TYR A 382 -15.77 -2.05 38.63
C TYR A 382 -15.75 -3.32 37.76
N LEU A 383 -14.72 -3.52 36.91
CA LEU A 383 -14.66 -4.70 36.02
C LEU A 383 -14.73 -6.04 36.75
N ALA A 384 -14.13 -6.13 37.94
CA ALA A 384 -14.12 -7.36 38.73
C ALA A 384 -15.50 -7.70 39.33
N THR A 385 -16.31 -6.69 39.61
CA THR A 385 -17.59 -6.80 40.32
C THR A 385 -18.80 -6.89 39.38
N LEU A 386 -18.58 -7.05 38.08
CA LEU A 386 -19.64 -7.18 37.08
C LEU A 386 -20.49 -8.45 37.28
N SER A 387 -21.78 -8.35 37.01
CA SER A 387 -22.71 -9.49 37.01
C SER A 387 -22.36 -10.47 35.89
N PRO A 388 -22.72 -11.77 36.00
CA PRO A 388 -22.43 -12.76 34.96
C PRO A 388 -22.96 -12.38 33.57
N ARG A 389 -24.18 -11.84 33.51
CA ARG A 389 -24.80 -11.35 32.27
C ARG A 389 -23.96 -10.24 31.61
N VAL A 390 -23.52 -9.26 32.40
CA VAL A 390 -22.75 -8.12 31.88
C VAL A 390 -21.34 -8.56 31.45
N LYS A 391 -20.76 -9.56 32.13
CA LYS A 391 -19.50 -10.18 31.70
C LYS A 391 -19.64 -10.85 30.33
N GLU A 392 -20.72 -11.57 30.09
CA GLU A 392 -21.00 -12.21 28.80
C GLU A 392 -21.15 -11.17 27.67
N ILE A 393 -21.88 -10.07 27.92
CA ILE A 393 -22.02 -8.96 26.96
C ILE A 393 -20.66 -8.32 26.66
N LEU A 394 -19.85 -8.07 27.70
CA LEU A 394 -18.51 -7.51 27.57
C LEU A 394 -17.56 -8.46 26.82
N GLU A 395 -17.66 -9.78 27.04
CA GLU A 395 -16.87 -10.77 26.29
C GLU A 395 -17.23 -10.78 24.81
N HIS A 396 -18.53 -10.70 24.49
CA HIS A 396 -18.99 -10.58 23.11
C HIS A 396 -18.51 -9.29 22.44
N LEU A 397 -18.62 -8.14 23.14
CA LEU A 397 -18.09 -6.86 22.66
C LEU A 397 -16.58 -6.94 22.41
N ASN A 398 -15.81 -7.53 23.33
CA ASN A 398 -14.37 -7.71 23.18
C ASN A 398 -14.01 -8.51 21.92
N LEU A 399 -14.75 -9.60 21.65
CA LEU A 399 -14.50 -10.44 20.48
C LEU A 399 -14.72 -9.64 19.18
N ARG A 400 -15.84 -8.91 19.09
CA ARG A 400 -16.17 -8.11 17.90
C ARG A 400 -15.23 -6.93 17.71
N CYS A 401 -14.91 -6.21 18.79
CA CYS A 401 -13.89 -5.15 18.76
C CYS A 401 -12.51 -5.69 18.35
N ALA A 402 -12.16 -6.92 18.73
CA ALA A 402 -10.92 -7.56 18.30
C ALA A 402 -10.93 -7.89 16.81
N GLU A 403 -12.05 -8.36 16.25
CA GLU A 403 -12.20 -8.58 14.80
C GLU A 403 -12.07 -7.27 14.01
N ALA A 404 -12.75 -6.20 14.42
CA ALA A 404 -12.61 -4.91 13.74
C ALA A 404 -11.23 -4.28 13.94
N PHE A 405 -10.61 -4.44 15.10
CA PHE A 405 -9.24 -3.98 15.34
C PHE A 405 -8.22 -4.74 14.46
N LYS A 406 -8.39 -6.07 14.34
CA LYS A 406 -7.61 -6.89 13.41
C LYS A 406 -7.76 -6.35 11.99
N TYR A 407 -9.00 -6.14 11.56
CA TYR A 407 -9.28 -5.66 10.22
C TYR A 407 -8.73 -4.25 9.99
N ASN A 408 -8.76 -3.35 10.99
CA ASN A 408 -8.10 -2.05 10.92
C ASN A 408 -6.58 -2.17 10.67
N LEU A 409 -5.88 -3.10 11.34
CA LEU A 409 -4.47 -3.36 11.09
C LEU A 409 -4.24 -3.90 9.67
N GLU A 410 -5.10 -4.81 9.21
CA GLU A 410 -5.06 -5.34 7.84
C GLU A 410 -5.24 -4.23 6.80
N LEU A 411 -6.07 -3.21 7.07
CA LEU A 411 -6.25 -2.07 6.16
C LEU A 411 -4.90 -1.50 5.73
N PHE A 412 -4.03 -1.18 6.69
CA PHE A 412 -2.74 -0.56 6.45
C PHE A 412 -1.75 -1.45 5.70
N CYS A 413 -2.04 -2.75 5.56
CA CYS A 413 -1.28 -3.67 4.73
C CYS A 413 -1.71 -3.60 3.26
N PHE A 414 -2.89 -3.09 2.93
CA PHE A 414 -3.29 -2.87 1.53
C PHE A 414 -2.63 -1.63 0.93
N ASN A 415 -2.70 -1.46 -0.40
CA ASN A 415 -2.34 -0.19 -1.02
C ASN A 415 -3.32 0.93 -0.59
N GLN A 416 -2.88 2.19 -0.70
CA GLN A 416 -3.62 3.35 -0.22
C GLN A 416 -5.02 3.52 -0.84
N ALA A 417 -5.17 3.23 -2.14
CA ALA A 417 -6.47 3.33 -2.80
C ALA A 417 -7.47 2.30 -2.22
N ARG A 418 -6.99 1.09 -1.90
CA ARG A 418 -7.79 0.05 -1.26
C ARG A 418 -8.06 0.37 0.21
N GLN A 419 -7.06 0.85 0.95
CA GLN A 419 -7.25 1.37 2.31
C GLN A 419 -8.47 2.29 2.38
N ARG A 420 -8.49 3.33 1.56
CA ARG A 420 -9.60 4.30 1.55
C ARG A 420 -10.96 3.66 1.24
N ARG A 421 -11.02 2.75 0.25
CA ARG A 421 -12.29 2.07 -0.10
C ARG A 421 -12.81 1.20 1.04
N HIS A 422 -11.92 0.49 1.72
CA HIS A 422 -12.29 -0.40 2.82
C HIS A 422 -12.64 0.37 4.09
N MET A 423 -12.00 1.51 4.37
CA MET A 423 -12.31 2.38 5.52
C MET A 423 -13.78 2.79 5.58
N PHE A 424 -14.42 3.09 4.43
CA PHE A 424 -15.87 3.41 4.42
C PHE A 424 -16.73 2.27 4.95
N LYS A 425 -16.40 1.01 4.63
CA LYS A 425 -17.12 -0.16 5.16
C LYS A 425 -16.85 -0.36 6.65
N VAL A 426 -15.63 -0.09 7.08
CA VAL A 426 -15.18 -0.22 8.48
C VAL A 426 -15.88 0.78 9.39
N ILE A 427 -16.08 2.01 8.90
CA ILE A 427 -16.81 3.06 9.63
C ILE A 427 -18.23 2.60 9.98
N GLU A 428 -18.93 1.92 9.06
CA GLU A 428 -20.27 1.36 9.30
C GLU A 428 -20.25 0.31 10.42
N VAL A 429 -19.22 -0.54 10.45
CA VAL A 429 -19.05 -1.56 11.49
C VAL A 429 -18.80 -0.91 12.85
N TRP A 430 -17.92 0.10 12.92
CA TRP A 430 -17.65 0.83 14.15
C TRP A 430 -18.86 1.62 14.68
N GLU A 431 -19.74 2.10 13.80
CA GLU A 431 -21.01 2.71 14.21
C GLU A 431 -21.91 1.72 14.96
N LEU A 432 -22.05 0.50 14.44
CA LEU A 432 -22.82 -0.56 15.12
C LEU A 432 -22.20 -0.91 16.47
N PHE A 433 -20.87 -1.02 16.54
CA PHE A 433 -20.19 -1.36 17.78
C PHE A 433 -20.30 -0.25 18.82
N GLN A 434 -20.40 1.01 18.37
CA GLN A 434 -20.65 2.10 19.29
C GLN A 434 -22.01 1.97 19.95
N GLN A 435 -23.07 1.64 19.19
CA GLN A 435 -24.41 1.45 19.76
C GLN A 435 -24.45 0.30 20.77
N GLU A 436 -23.70 -0.78 20.52
CA GLU A 436 -23.54 -1.89 21.46
C GLU A 436 -22.79 -1.49 22.72
N ALA A 437 -21.73 -0.69 22.57
CA ALA A 437 -20.97 -0.16 23.71
C ALA A 437 -21.78 0.83 24.55
N GLU A 438 -22.63 1.65 23.91
CA GLU A 438 -23.56 2.57 24.58
C GLU A 438 -24.57 1.80 25.43
N SER A 439 -25.19 0.76 24.87
CA SER A 439 -26.11 -0.11 25.62
C SER A 439 -25.42 -0.79 26.80
N LEU A 440 -24.15 -1.18 26.67
CA LEU A 440 -23.39 -1.78 27.77
C LEU A 440 -23.08 -0.76 28.86
N ASP A 441 -22.60 0.43 28.49
CA ASP A 441 -22.32 1.51 29.44
C ASP A 441 -23.61 1.94 30.18
N ASP A 442 -24.76 1.99 29.50
CA ASP A 442 -26.06 2.29 30.13
C ASP A 442 -26.46 1.22 31.17
N GLU A 443 -26.35 -0.07 30.84
CA GLU A 443 -26.61 -1.16 31.80
C GLU A 443 -25.66 -1.07 33.01
N LEU A 444 -24.39 -0.73 32.77
CA LEU A 444 -23.37 -0.59 33.81
C LEU A 444 -23.64 0.58 34.75
N GLN A 445 -24.01 1.73 34.21
CA GLN A 445 -24.34 2.92 35.00
C GLN A 445 -25.56 2.69 35.86
N LEU A 446 -26.62 2.10 35.30
CA LEU A 446 -27.83 1.73 36.06
C LEU A 446 -27.50 0.78 37.21
N ALA A 447 -26.64 -0.22 36.96
CA ALA A 447 -26.24 -1.18 37.97
C ALA A 447 -25.34 -0.58 39.08
N GLN A 448 -24.50 0.41 38.76
CA GLN A 448 -23.52 0.97 39.71
C GLN A 448 -24.05 2.18 40.49
N PHE A 449 -24.72 3.11 39.80
CA PHE A 449 -25.06 4.42 40.36
C PHE A 449 -26.57 4.60 40.60
N GLY A 450 -27.41 3.69 40.07
CA GLY A 450 -28.87 3.78 40.18
C GLY A 450 -29.49 4.99 39.45
N LEU A 451 -28.67 5.81 38.78
CA LEU A 451 -29.01 7.01 38.02
C LEU A 451 -28.07 7.07 36.80
N SER A 452 -28.55 7.62 35.68
CA SER A 452 -27.73 7.84 34.49
C SER A 452 -26.65 8.90 34.79
N THR A 453 -25.37 8.52 34.67
CA THR A 453 -24.23 9.43 34.77
C THR A 453 -23.65 9.65 33.36
N ASN A 454 -22.84 10.69 33.12
CA ASN A 454 -22.16 10.86 31.82
C ASN A 454 -20.85 10.05 31.71
N GLN A 455 -20.75 8.90 32.40
CA GLN A 455 -19.55 8.07 32.48
C GLN A 455 -19.64 6.85 31.56
N PHE A 456 -19.48 7.09 30.26
CA PHE A 456 -19.36 6.05 29.23
C PHE A 456 -17.89 5.62 29.04
N TYR A 457 -17.52 4.39 29.38
CA TYR A 457 -16.13 3.94 29.29
C TYR A 457 -15.86 3.26 27.96
N PHE A 458 -16.65 2.23 27.63
CA PHE A 458 -16.46 1.42 26.43
C PHE A 458 -16.80 2.21 25.18
N THR A 459 -17.89 2.97 25.22
CA THR A 459 -18.33 3.84 24.12
C THR A 459 -17.23 4.82 23.71
N ARG A 460 -16.53 5.43 24.67
CA ARG A 460 -15.47 6.40 24.36
C ARG A 460 -14.28 5.76 23.65
N TRP A 461 -13.89 4.55 24.06
CA TRP A 461 -12.81 3.83 23.36
C TRP A 461 -13.23 3.48 21.93
N VAL A 462 -14.44 2.92 21.74
CA VAL A 462 -14.98 2.57 20.42
C VAL A 462 -15.11 3.82 19.53
N TYR A 463 -15.63 4.91 20.09
CA TYR A 463 -15.78 6.18 19.40
C TYR A 463 -14.43 6.77 18.96
N LEU A 464 -13.39 6.65 19.79
CA LEU A 464 -12.04 7.07 19.43
C LEU A 464 -11.49 6.28 18.23
N GLN A 465 -11.72 4.96 18.17
CA GLN A 465 -11.34 4.12 17.03
C GLN A 465 -12.12 4.51 15.76
N LYS A 466 -13.43 4.75 15.89
CA LYS A 466 -14.26 5.20 14.76
C LYS A 466 -13.77 6.54 14.21
N LEU A 467 -13.53 7.51 15.09
CA LEU A 467 -13.05 8.83 14.71
C LEU A 467 -11.66 8.76 14.06
N HIS A 468 -10.80 7.83 14.48
CA HIS A 468 -9.50 7.59 13.85
C HIS A 468 -9.65 7.17 12.39
N VAL A 469 -10.50 6.16 12.12
CA VAL A 469 -10.77 5.71 10.75
C VAL A 469 -11.40 6.82 9.92
N LEU A 470 -12.32 7.61 10.49
CA LEU A 470 -12.95 8.75 9.82
C LEU A 470 -11.92 9.82 9.41
N THR A 471 -11.07 10.28 10.34
CA THR A 471 -10.07 11.32 10.02
C THR A 471 -9.05 10.82 9.01
N HIS A 472 -8.61 9.57 9.13
CA HIS A 472 -7.68 8.98 8.18
C HIS A 472 -8.30 8.85 6.77
N CYS A 473 -9.56 8.42 6.68
CA CYS A 473 -10.28 8.26 5.41
C CYS A 473 -10.42 9.59 4.63
N TYR A 474 -10.65 10.71 5.32
CA TYR A 474 -10.66 12.01 4.68
C TYR A 474 -9.25 12.51 4.37
N SER A 475 -8.27 12.26 5.23
CA SER A 475 -6.87 12.67 5.04
C SER A 475 -6.22 12.03 3.82
N ILE A 476 -6.36 10.71 3.66
CA ILE A 476 -5.80 9.95 2.52
C ILE A 476 -6.40 10.37 1.18
N GLY A 477 -7.55 11.04 1.18
CA GLY A 477 -8.14 11.60 -0.04
C GLY A 477 -7.31 12.74 -0.66
N PHE A 478 -6.50 13.46 0.13
CA PHE A 478 -5.51 14.40 -0.41
C PHE A 478 -4.36 13.67 -1.09
N GLU A 479 -3.85 12.60 -0.46
CA GLU A 479 -2.77 11.76 -1.00
C GLU A 479 -3.13 11.12 -2.34
N LEU A 480 -4.38 10.68 -2.46
CA LEU A 480 -4.91 10.06 -3.67
C LEU A 480 -5.45 11.07 -4.69
N GLU A 481 -5.25 12.37 -4.45
CA GLU A 481 -5.72 13.47 -5.32
C GLU A 481 -7.23 13.39 -5.65
N LEU A 482 -8.05 12.94 -4.68
CA LEU A 482 -9.50 12.74 -4.87
C LEU A 482 -10.33 14.01 -4.65
N TYR A 483 -9.68 15.07 -4.18
CA TYR A 483 -10.28 16.37 -3.94
C TYR A 483 -9.76 17.36 -4.96
N SER A 484 -10.69 17.98 -5.69
CA SER A 484 -10.35 19.15 -6.47
C SER A 484 -10.14 20.35 -5.54
N VAL A 485 -9.33 21.32 -5.96
CA VAL A 485 -8.90 22.44 -5.09
C VAL A 485 -10.09 23.29 -4.59
N ASN A 486 -11.15 23.38 -5.39
CA ASN A 486 -12.41 24.03 -5.04
C ASN A 486 -13.21 23.29 -3.95
N GLU A 487 -12.89 22.03 -3.66
CA GLU A 487 -13.48 21.26 -2.54
C GLU A 487 -12.69 21.44 -1.24
N TYR A 488 -11.49 22.04 -1.26
CA TYR A 488 -10.66 22.18 -0.06
C TYR A 488 -11.39 22.87 1.11
N PRO A 489 -12.18 23.95 0.92
CA PRO A 489 -12.89 24.55 2.05
C PRO A 489 -13.87 23.56 2.72
N MET A 490 -14.62 22.76 1.96
CA MET A 490 -15.56 21.80 2.58
C MET A 490 -14.84 20.63 3.25
N ILE A 491 -13.72 20.16 2.68
CA ILE A 491 -12.93 19.08 3.28
C ILE A 491 -12.27 19.54 4.57
N TYR A 492 -11.62 20.71 4.58
CA TYR A 492 -10.97 21.25 5.79
C TYR A 492 -11.98 21.67 6.87
N TRP A 493 -13.18 22.13 6.48
CA TRP A 493 -14.30 22.31 7.41
C TRP A 493 -14.59 21.02 8.19
N TYR A 494 -14.74 19.91 7.46
CA TYR A 494 -15.06 18.64 8.08
C TYR A 494 -13.89 18.06 8.89
N LEU A 495 -12.66 18.17 8.39
CA LEU A 495 -11.48 17.73 9.13
C LEU A 495 -11.31 18.50 10.44
N ALA A 496 -11.56 19.81 10.45
CA ALA A 496 -11.52 20.61 11.68
C ALA A 496 -12.51 20.08 12.74
N GLU A 497 -13.74 19.79 12.36
CA GLU A 497 -14.75 19.23 13.28
C GLU A 497 -14.42 17.80 13.73
N LEU A 498 -13.90 16.95 12.84
CA LEU A 498 -13.50 15.59 13.21
C LEU A 498 -12.32 15.58 14.18
N HIS A 499 -11.31 16.43 13.96
CA HIS A 499 -10.22 16.59 14.92
C HIS A 499 -10.71 17.19 16.25
N ALA A 500 -11.65 18.14 16.23
CA ALA A 500 -12.28 18.66 17.45
C ALA A 500 -13.01 17.57 18.24
N ALA A 501 -13.77 16.71 17.57
CA ALA A 501 -14.46 15.57 18.18
C ALA A 501 -13.46 14.58 18.81
N ARG A 502 -12.33 14.31 18.13
CA ARG A 502 -11.24 13.48 18.67
C ARG A 502 -10.60 14.08 19.91
N ILE A 503 -10.28 15.38 19.88
CA ILE A 503 -9.72 16.12 21.02
C ILE A 503 -10.64 15.99 22.24
N ASN A 504 -11.93 16.26 22.06
CA ASN A 504 -12.91 16.17 23.15
C ASN A 504 -13.03 14.75 23.70
N CYS A 505 -13.01 13.75 22.82
CA CYS A 505 -13.04 12.34 23.22
C CYS A 505 -11.80 11.96 24.05
N ILE A 506 -10.60 12.32 23.57
CA ILE A 506 -9.33 12.04 24.27
C ILE A 506 -9.29 12.75 25.62
N GLN A 507 -9.67 14.03 25.68
CA GLN A 507 -9.75 14.77 26.95
C GLN A 507 -10.71 14.12 27.93
N SER A 508 -11.88 13.70 27.46
CA SER A 508 -12.87 13.02 28.30
C SER A 508 -12.37 11.67 28.83
N ILE A 509 -11.64 10.90 28.04
CA ILE A 509 -10.99 9.66 28.49
C ILE A 509 -9.97 9.96 29.59
N ARG A 510 -9.13 10.99 29.40
CA ARG A 510 -8.13 11.39 30.39
C ARG A 510 -8.76 11.83 31.72
N THR A 511 -9.81 12.66 31.68
CA THR A 511 -10.52 13.09 32.90
C THR A 511 -11.08 11.91 33.69
N LEU A 512 -11.75 10.96 33.02
CA LEU A 512 -12.24 9.75 33.69
C LEU A 512 -11.11 8.93 34.31
N ARG A 513 -9.99 8.86 33.59
CA ARG A 513 -8.82 8.12 34.04
C ARG A 513 -8.24 8.73 35.31
N ASP A 514 -8.08 10.06 35.35
CA ASP A 514 -7.58 10.80 36.50
C ASP A 514 -8.52 10.62 37.71
N GLU A 515 -9.84 10.75 37.53
CA GLU A 515 -10.86 10.49 38.57
C GLU A 515 -10.77 9.06 39.15
N ASN A 516 -10.56 8.07 38.28
CA ASN A 516 -10.45 6.66 38.67
C ASN A 516 -9.14 6.35 39.42
N VAL A 517 -8.06 7.06 39.09
CA VAL A 517 -6.75 6.90 39.75
C VAL A 517 -6.80 7.54 41.14
N GLU A 518 -7.37 8.75 41.26
CA GLU A 518 -7.56 9.44 42.53
C GLU A 518 -8.46 8.66 43.50
N SER A 519 -9.49 8.00 42.99
CA SER A 519 -10.44 7.22 43.81
C SER A 519 -9.91 5.85 44.27
N ARG A 520 -8.74 5.37 43.79
CA ARG A 520 -8.22 4.01 44.09
C ARG A 520 -6.72 3.95 44.34
N MET A 521 -6.29 4.13 45.59
CA MET A 521 -4.91 3.84 46.01
C MET A 521 -4.62 2.35 46.35
N GLY A 522 -5.32 1.33 45.80
CA GLY A 522 -4.97 -0.04 46.24
C GLY A 522 -5.50 -1.30 45.56
N ALA A 523 -6.37 -1.27 44.55
CA ALA A 523 -7.00 -2.52 44.05
C ALA A 523 -6.92 -2.78 42.52
N LEU A 524 -6.49 -1.83 41.70
CA LEU A 524 -6.41 -1.99 40.23
C LEU A 524 -5.24 -1.24 39.57
N SER A 525 -4.15 -0.93 40.29
CA SER A 525 -3.08 -0.12 39.70
C SER A 525 -2.37 -0.90 38.61
N LEU A 526 -2.43 -0.39 37.37
CA LEU A 526 -1.41 -0.69 36.37
C LEU A 526 -0.03 -0.39 36.95
N SER A 527 1.01 -1.00 36.40
CA SER A 527 2.36 -0.57 36.74
C SER A 527 2.50 0.93 36.44
N ASP A 528 3.24 1.68 37.28
CA ASP A 528 3.52 3.11 37.05
C ASP A 528 4.08 3.37 35.63
N TYR A 529 4.80 2.38 35.09
CA TYR A 529 5.32 2.39 33.73
C TYR A 529 4.22 2.31 32.67
N SER A 530 3.33 1.31 32.75
CA SER A 530 2.18 1.18 31.85
C SER A 530 1.28 2.41 31.90
N GLN A 531 1.09 2.97 33.10
CA GLN A 531 0.28 4.15 33.31
C GLN A 531 0.83 5.36 32.53
N LYS A 532 2.12 5.67 32.75
CA LYS A 532 2.84 6.73 32.06
C LYS A 532 2.87 6.57 30.55
N ASN A 533 3.00 5.34 30.04
CA ASN A 533 3.02 5.08 28.60
C ASN A 533 1.70 5.46 27.91
N ILE A 534 0.56 5.11 28.53
CA ILE A 534 -0.75 5.43 27.96
C ILE A 534 -1.05 6.92 28.09
N ASP A 535 -0.65 7.55 29.21
CA ASP A 535 -0.79 9.01 29.36
C ASP A 535 0.01 9.73 28.29
N PHE A 536 1.24 9.28 28.05
CA PHE A 536 2.08 9.81 26.99
C PHE A 536 1.45 9.63 25.60
N GLN A 537 0.90 8.45 25.31
CA GLN A 537 0.24 8.17 24.04
C GLN A 537 -0.97 9.10 23.82
N LEU A 538 -1.89 9.17 24.79
CA LEU A 538 -3.07 10.03 24.71
C LEU A 538 -2.69 11.51 24.60
N MET A 539 -1.63 11.93 25.30
CA MET A 539 -1.07 13.29 25.16
C MET A 539 -0.50 13.55 23.77
N SER A 540 0.23 12.60 23.20
CA SER A 540 0.78 12.71 21.84
C SER A 540 -0.33 12.80 20.80
N GLU A 541 -1.37 11.96 20.91
CA GLU A 541 -2.54 12.02 20.02
C GLU A 541 -3.27 13.36 20.17
N LEU A 542 -3.48 13.83 21.40
CA LEU A 542 -4.09 15.13 21.68
C LEU A 542 -3.33 16.29 21.03
N TYR A 543 -2.00 16.30 21.13
CA TYR A 543 -1.17 17.33 20.48
C TYR A 543 -1.24 17.25 18.96
N SER A 544 -1.28 16.04 18.38
CA SER A 544 -1.46 15.86 16.93
C SER A 544 -2.80 16.38 16.45
N ASP A 545 -3.88 15.93 17.07
CA ASP A 545 -5.22 16.33 16.68
C ASP A 545 -5.42 17.85 16.89
N THR A 546 -4.87 18.45 17.96
CA THR A 546 -4.92 19.90 18.18
C THR A 546 -4.21 20.67 17.06
N ALA A 547 -3.01 20.26 16.68
CA ALA A 547 -2.27 20.91 15.60
C ALA A 547 -2.98 20.76 14.25
N LYS A 548 -3.50 19.56 13.95
CA LYS A 548 -4.23 19.26 12.71
C LYS A 548 -5.57 19.98 12.65
N GLN A 549 -6.27 20.14 13.77
CA GLN A 549 -7.48 20.97 13.88
C GLN A 549 -7.16 22.44 13.55
N GLN A 550 -6.14 23.02 14.21
CA GLN A 550 -5.75 24.42 13.99
C GLN A 550 -5.32 24.66 12.54
N LEU A 551 -4.54 23.74 11.95
CA LEU A 551 -4.19 23.78 10.54
C LEU A 551 -5.42 23.69 9.64
N SER A 552 -6.34 22.76 9.90
CA SER A 552 -7.58 22.62 9.13
C SER A 552 -8.41 23.91 9.15
N VAL A 553 -8.53 24.57 10.31
CA VAL A 553 -9.19 25.87 10.42
C VAL A 553 -8.45 26.96 9.62
N ALA A 554 -7.12 27.00 9.71
CA ALA A 554 -6.33 27.98 8.96
C ALA A 554 -6.46 27.77 7.43
N PHE A 555 -6.41 26.53 6.95
CA PHE A 555 -6.62 26.23 5.53
C PHE A 555 -8.05 26.44 5.07
N LEU A 556 -9.04 26.22 5.94
CA LEU A 556 -10.42 26.60 5.67
C LEU A 556 -10.52 28.12 5.45
N ASP A 557 -10.01 28.94 6.38
CA ASP A 557 -10.01 30.41 6.25
C ASP A 557 -9.27 30.86 4.98
N LEU A 558 -8.09 30.30 4.70
CA LEU A 558 -7.31 30.58 3.49
C LEU A 558 -8.08 30.22 2.22
N SER A 559 -8.68 29.03 2.17
CA SER A 559 -9.41 28.55 1.00
C SER A 559 -10.68 29.38 0.77
N VAL A 560 -11.36 29.82 1.84
CA VAL A 560 -12.49 30.76 1.74
C VAL A 560 -12.02 32.11 1.19
N ALA A 561 -10.91 32.67 1.68
CA ALA A 561 -10.37 33.93 1.15
C ALA A 561 -10.02 33.83 -0.35
N LEU A 562 -9.38 32.74 -0.78
CA LEU A 562 -9.07 32.49 -2.19
C LEU A 562 -10.32 32.25 -3.05
N ARG A 563 -11.34 31.60 -2.48
CA ARG A 563 -12.65 31.41 -3.12
C ARG A 563 -13.33 32.76 -3.38
N VAL A 564 -13.38 33.65 -2.38
CA VAL A 564 -13.98 35.00 -2.53
C VAL A 564 -13.29 35.81 -3.62
N LEU A 565 -11.98 35.62 -3.82
CA LEU A 565 -11.22 36.25 -4.90
C LEU A 565 -11.36 35.54 -6.26
N GLY A 566 -12.16 34.47 -6.35
CA GLY A 566 -12.45 33.72 -7.58
C GLY A 566 -11.40 32.66 -7.95
N TYR A 567 -10.37 32.43 -7.14
CA TYR A 567 -9.34 31.41 -7.42
C TYR A 567 -9.83 29.98 -7.22
N LEU A 568 -10.79 29.77 -6.30
CA LEU A 568 -11.34 28.46 -5.93
C LEU A 568 -12.84 28.31 -6.25
N ASP A 569 -13.35 29.06 -7.23
CA ASP A 569 -14.78 29.01 -7.59
C ASP A 569 -15.23 27.60 -8.02
N ILE A 570 -16.32 27.13 -7.43
CA ILE A 570 -17.02 25.92 -7.86
C ILE A 570 -17.86 26.29 -9.08
N VAL A 571 -17.50 25.74 -10.24
CA VAL A 571 -18.26 25.93 -11.48
C VAL A 571 -19.42 24.95 -11.46
N GLU A 572 -20.65 25.45 -11.34
CA GLU A 572 -21.86 24.64 -11.41
C GLU A 572 -22.12 24.24 -12.87
N PHE A 573 -21.95 22.95 -13.18
CA PHE A 573 -22.25 22.43 -14.52
C PHE A 573 -23.74 22.03 -14.61
N HIS A 574 -24.46 22.63 -15.55
CA HIS A 574 -25.76 22.17 -16.05
C HIS A 574 -26.91 22.01 -15.01
N LYS A 575 -27.03 22.86 -13.98
CA LYS A 575 -28.16 22.90 -13.00
C LYS A 575 -28.44 21.61 -12.19
N ALA A 576 -27.92 20.46 -12.60
CA ALA A 576 -27.99 19.17 -11.93
C ALA A 576 -26.80 18.95 -10.98
N TYR A 577 -25.69 19.66 -11.21
CA TYR A 577 -24.48 19.61 -10.37
C TYR A 577 -24.32 20.92 -9.61
N THR A 578 -25.02 21.03 -8.48
CA THR A 578 -24.91 22.15 -7.54
C THR A 578 -23.85 21.86 -6.48
N GLU A 579 -23.32 22.91 -5.84
CA GLU A 579 -22.41 22.75 -4.70
C GLU A 579 -23.05 21.92 -3.57
N THR A 580 -24.36 22.05 -3.37
CA THR A 580 -25.11 21.27 -2.38
C THR A 580 -25.12 19.77 -2.69
N ALA A 581 -25.27 19.39 -3.96
CA ALA A 581 -25.21 17.99 -4.38
C ALA A 581 -23.80 17.42 -4.22
N HIS A 582 -22.75 18.21 -4.52
CA HIS A 582 -21.36 17.81 -4.30
C HIS A 582 -21.06 17.57 -2.82
N TYR A 583 -21.48 18.49 -1.95
CA TYR A 583 -21.33 18.35 -0.51
C TYR A 583 -22.01 17.07 0.00
N ALA A 584 -23.28 16.86 -0.37
CA ALA A 584 -24.03 15.68 0.03
C ALA A 584 -23.39 14.36 -0.45
N HIS A 585 -22.88 14.33 -1.67
CA HIS A 585 -22.17 13.16 -2.19
C HIS A 585 -20.85 12.90 -1.46
N ARG A 586 -20.06 13.96 -1.22
CA ARG A 586 -18.75 13.87 -0.59
C ARG A 586 -18.82 13.34 0.85
N PHE A 587 -19.83 13.78 1.59
CA PHE A 587 -20.05 13.42 3.00
C PHE A 587 -21.18 12.39 3.18
N LYS A 588 -21.52 11.62 2.14
CA LYS A 588 -22.60 10.63 2.19
C LYS A 588 -22.48 9.66 3.37
N ILE A 589 -21.25 9.25 3.71
CA ILE A 589 -21.01 8.37 4.87
C ILE A 589 -21.46 9.00 6.20
N MET A 590 -21.44 10.32 6.32
CA MET A 590 -21.86 11.00 7.55
C MET A 590 -23.37 10.94 7.77
N THR A 591 -24.15 10.63 6.73
CA THR A 591 -25.62 10.55 6.80
C THR A 591 -26.12 9.31 7.55
N ILE A 592 -25.29 8.27 7.66
CA ILE A 592 -25.63 7.01 8.32
C ILE A 592 -25.14 6.95 9.77
N LEU A 593 -24.33 7.91 10.22
CA LEU A 593 -23.75 7.92 11.56
C LEU A 593 -24.64 8.70 12.53
N ALA A 594 -24.80 8.18 13.75
CA ALA A 594 -25.44 8.92 14.83
C ALA A 594 -24.50 10.00 15.41
N SER A 595 -23.20 9.69 15.50
CA SER A 595 -22.15 10.60 15.95
C SER A 595 -20.83 10.35 15.22
N PRO A 596 -20.02 11.36 14.88
CA PRO A 596 -20.38 12.78 14.84
C PRO A 596 -21.49 13.02 13.81
N GLN A 597 -22.37 13.97 14.11
CA GLN A 597 -23.52 14.28 13.27
C GLN A 597 -23.10 14.88 11.92
N LEU A 598 -23.94 14.69 10.90
CA LEU A 598 -23.80 15.38 9.61
C LEU A 598 -23.86 16.90 9.81
N LEU A 599 -22.78 17.58 9.43
CA LEU A 599 -22.72 19.03 9.36
C LEU A 599 -23.61 19.49 8.21
N GLN A 600 -24.49 20.44 8.48
CA GLN A 600 -25.49 20.83 7.50
C GLN A 600 -24.85 21.72 6.44
N THR A 601 -25.19 21.46 5.17
CA THR A 601 -24.67 22.24 4.04
C THR A 601 -24.97 23.73 4.18
N LYS A 602 -26.11 24.10 4.78
CA LYS A 602 -26.46 25.49 5.07
C LYS A 602 -25.44 26.21 5.95
N ASP A 603 -24.89 25.51 6.96
CA ASP A 603 -23.96 26.09 7.93
C ASP A 603 -22.59 26.26 7.29
N TYR A 604 -22.18 25.27 6.48
CA TYR A 604 -20.99 25.37 5.64
C TYR A 604 -21.08 26.55 4.66
N LEU A 605 -22.18 26.69 3.91
CA LEU A 605 -22.34 27.77 2.94
C LEU A 605 -22.36 29.15 3.62
N ALA A 606 -23.01 29.27 4.78
CA ALA A 606 -23.01 30.51 5.57
C ALA A 606 -21.60 30.96 5.99
N TYR A 607 -20.68 30.01 6.16
CA TYR A 607 -19.29 30.32 6.42
C TYR A 607 -18.47 30.52 5.15
N ALA A 608 -18.65 29.68 4.13
CA ALA A 608 -17.82 29.69 2.93
C ALA A 608 -18.13 30.87 2.00
N ILE A 609 -19.36 31.38 2.03
CA ILE A 609 -19.79 32.54 1.25
C ILE A 609 -19.56 33.79 2.09
N LYS A 610 -18.58 34.61 1.68
CA LYS A 610 -18.19 35.86 2.32
C LYS A 610 -18.06 36.98 1.29
N ASP A 611 -18.17 38.22 1.75
CA ASP A 611 -17.95 39.39 0.89
C ASP A 611 -16.46 39.67 0.68
N ALA A 612 -16.12 40.26 -0.47
CA ALA A 612 -14.76 40.69 -0.80
C ALA A 612 -14.17 41.67 0.24
N ASP A 613 -15.02 42.39 0.99
CA ASP A 613 -14.57 43.29 2.04
C ASP A 613 -14.00 42.57 3.27
N GLN A 614 -14.38 41.30 3.48
CA GLN A 614 -13.95 40.50 4.64
C GLN A 614 -12.64 39.74 4.41
N VAL A 615 -12.13 39.69 3.16
CA VAL A 615 -10.94 38.91 2.78
C VAL A 615 -9.74 39.22 3.67
N LYS A 616 -9.45 40.52 3.91
CA LYS A 616 -8.29 40.90 4.72
C LYS A 616 -8.42 40.43 6.16
N THR A 617 -9.60 40.57 6.76
CA THR A 617 -9.89 40.09 8.12
C THR A 617 -9.77 38.57 8.22
N ILE A 618 -10.28 37.83 7.24
CA ILE A 618 -10.19 36.35 7.18
C ILE A 618 -8.72 35.93 7.08
N VAL A 619 -7.93 36.58 6.23
CA VAL A 619 -6.50 36.29 6.07
C VAL A 619 -5.72 36.61 7.34
N ASP A 620 -6.01 37.74 8.01
CA ASP A 620 -5.34 38.08 9.26
C ASP A 620 -5.65 37.07 10.37
N LYS A 621 -6.91 36.61 10.46
CA LYS A 621 -7.32 35.49 11.33
C LYS A 621 -6.60 34.19 10.95
N CYS A 622 -6.52 33.86 9.67
CA CYS A 622 -5.80 32.70 9.15
C CYS A 622 -4.33 32.70 9.60
N VAL A 623 -3.63 33.84 9.46
CA VAL A 623 -2.24 34.00 9.91
C VAL A 623 -2.10 33.82 11.42
N GLN A 624 -3.02 34.37 12.21
CA GLN A 624 -3.04 34.17 13.66
C GLN A 624 -3.19 32.69 14.01
N THR A 625 -4.12 31.98 13.36
CA THR A 625 -4.32 30.53 13.57
C THR A 625 -3.09 29.72 13.22
N PHE A 626 -2.38 30.04 12.12
CA PHE A 626 -1.12 29.38 11.78
C PHE A 626 -0.01 29.63 12.83
N GLU A 627 0.10 30.84 13.37
CA GLU A 627 1.08 31.15 14.42
C GLU A 627 0.73 30.45 15.74
N LEU A 628 -0.56 30.30 16.07
CA LEU A 628 -1.02 29.47 17.19
C LEU A 628 -0.65 28.00 16.98
N ALA A 629 -0.92 27.43 15.80
CA ALA A 629 -0.53 26.06 15.46
C ALA A 629 0.98 25.83 15.61
N LYS A 630 1.78 26.79 15.12
CA LYS A 630 3.23 26.79 15.26
C LYS A 630 3.67 26.85 16.73
N ALA A 631 3.04 27.66 17.57
CA ALA A 631 3.35 27.73 19.00
C ALA A 631 3.01 26.41 19.73
N SER A 632 1.84 25.83 19.42
CA SER A 632 1.40 24.52 19.94
C SER A 632 2.38 23.42 19.58
N LEU A 633 2.78 23.32 18.30
CA LEU A 633 3.72 22.32 17.80
C LEU A 633 5.10 22.44 18.44
N ASN A 634 5.64 23.66 18.60
CA ASN A 634 6.91 23.87 19.28
C ASN A 634 6.86 23.44 20.75
N THR A 635 5.74 23.67 21.42
CA THR A 635 5.53 23.24 22.82
C THR A 635 5.48 21.72 22.90
N ALA A 636 4.73 21.06 22.01
CA ALA A 636 4.64 19.61 21.94
C ALA A 636 6.02 18.96 21.68
N ILE A 637 6.79 19.47 20.71
CA ILE A 637 8.14 18.97 20.41
C ILE A 637 9.06 19.06 21.64
N LYS A 638 9.06 20.20 22.34
CA LYS A 638 9.88 20.40 23.55
C LYS A 638 9.50 19.46 24.69
N GLN A 639 8.21 19.23 24.89
CA GLN A 639 7.72 18.31 25.93
C GLN A 639 8.05 16.85 25.62
N MET A 640 8.27 16.51 24.35
CA MET A 640 8.65 15.14 23.95
C MET A 640 10.17 14.93 23.98
N ASP A 641 10.99 15.98 23.86
CA ASP A 641 12.45 15.88 23.97
C ASP A 641 12.92 15.43 25.37
N SER A 642 12.12 15.63 26.41
CA SER A 642 12.40 15.16 27.76
C SER A 642 12.13 13.65 27.97
N MET A 643 11.49 12.98 26.99
CA MET A 643 11.04 11.60 27.07
C MET A 643 11.67 10.79 25.93
N SER A 644 12.88 10.30 26.17
CA SER A 644 13.76 9.52 25.27
C SER A 644 13.04 8.43 24.44
N THR A 645 12.49 8.77 23.27
CA THR A 645 12.30 7.89 22.09
C THR A 645 12.03 8.74 20.85
N MET A 646 12.54 8.33 19.67
CA MET A 646 12.12 8.92 18.39
C MET A 646 10.68 8.49 18.09
N HIS A 647 9.71 9.23 18.61
CA HIS A 647 8.30 8.98 18.38
C HIS A 647 7.91 9.40 16.94
N PRO A 648 7.14 8.60 16.17
CA PRO A 648 6.67 8.98 14.82
C PRO A 648 6.01 10.36 14.76
N PHE A 649 5.29 10.72 15.83
CA PHE A 649 4.73 12.05 16.00
C PHE A 649 5.76 13.19 15.88
N LYS A 650 6.97 13.03 16.40
CA LYS A 650 7.98 14.11 16.37
C LYS A 650 8.35 14.45 14.93
N ILE A 651 8.44 13.45 14.05
CA ILE A 651 8.74 13.63 12.63
C ILE A 651 7.57 14.34 11.93
N GLU A 652 6.34 13.92 12.23
CA GLU A 652 5.13 14.56 11.70
C GLU A 652 5.02 16.02 12.18
N ALA A 653 5.20 16.27 13.47
CA ALA A 653 5.12 17.59 14.08
C ALA A 653 6.15 18.56 13.49
N GLN A 654 7.38 18.10 13.24
CA GLN A 654 8.41 18.90 12.55
C GLN A 654 8.00 19.23 11.10
N SER A 655 7.33 18.29 10.43
CA SER A 655 6.83 18.49 9.07
C SER A 655 5.69 19.50 9.03
N LEU A 656 4.71 19.38 9.94
CA LEU A 656 3.62 20.35 10.12
C LEU A 656 4.14 21.74 10.53
N LEU A 657 5.21 21.82 11.32
CA LEU A 657 5.85 23.08 11.69
C LEU A 657 6.40 23.80 10.45
N LYS A 658 7.03 23.07 9.52
CA LYS A 658 7.50 23.62 8.24
C LYS A 658 6.34 24.13 7.39
N VAL A 659 5.20 23.42 7.37
CA VAL A 659 3.96 23.87 6.69
C VAL A 659 3.49 25.21 7.26
N CYS A 660 3.43 25.35 8.58
CA CYS A 660 3.03 26.61 9.23
C CYS A 660 3.95 27.77 8.80
N ILE A 661 5.26 27.58 8.90
CA ILE A 661 6.26 28.62 8.58
C ILE A 661 6.17 29.03 7.10
N ALA A 662 6.09 28.06 6.19
CA ALA A 662 6.00 28.31 4.76
C ALA A 662 4.74 29.10 4.40
N ASN A 663 3.56 28.68 4.90
CA ASN A 663 2.30 29.35 4.62
C ASN A 663 2.22 30.74 5.24
N VAL A 664 2.65 30.93 6.49
CA VAL A 664 2.70 32.28 7.11
C VAL A 664 3.55 33.23 6.26
N THR A 665 4.71 32.77 5.80
CA THR A 665 5.62 33.56 4.97
C THR A 665 5.00 33.89 3.62
N ALA A 666 4.38 32.90 2.96
CA ALA A 666 3.72 33.10 1.67
C ALA A 666 2.53 34.06 1.78
N ILE A 667 1.64 33.85 2.76
CA ILE A 667 0.45 34.67 2.98
C ILE A 667 0.82 36.13 3.29
N LYS A 668 1.83 36.36 4.13
CA LYS A 668 2.30 37.72 4.46
C LYS A 668 2.93 38.45 3.27
N ALA A 669 3.47 37.72 2.30
CA ALA A 669 4.08 38.31 1.11
C ALA A 669 3.06 38.78 0.06
N ILE A 670 1.82 38.29 0.12
CA ILE A 670 0.78 38.60 -0.87
C ILE A 670 0.07 39.92 -0.53
N PRO A 671 -0.08 40.87 -1.48
CA PRO A 671 -0.80 42.11 -1.27
C PRO A 671 -2.33 41.91 -1.37
N TRP A 672 -2.92 41.31 -0.34
CA TRP A 672 -4.36 40.96 -0.31
C TRP A 672 -5.31 42.15 -0.56
N SER A 673 -4.91 43.37 -0.18
CA SER A 673 -5.71 44.57 -0.43
C SER A 673 -5.77 44.96 -1.91
N GLU A 674 -4.74 44.64 -2.71
CA GLU A 674 -4.67 44.93 -4.14
C GLU A 674 -5.35 43.84 -5.00
N LEU A 675 -5.32 42.59 -4.53
CA LEU A 675 -6.07 41.51 -5.18
C LEU A 675 -7.59 41.74 -5.09
N LYS A 676 -8.05 42.37 -4.01
CA LYS A 676 -9.44 42.77 -3.80
C LYS A 676 -9.95 43.73 -4.88
N THR A 677 -9.14 44.71 -5.31
CA THR A 677 -9.55 45.67 -6.35
C THR A 677 -9.63 44.98 -7.71
N LYS A 678 -8.65 44.14 -8.06
CA LYS A 678 -8.67 43.36 -9.30
C LYS A 678 -9.82 42.35 -9.38
N ALA A 679 -10.25 41.77 -8.26
CA ALA A 679 -11.37 40.82 -8.23
C ALA A 679 -12.72 41.45 -8.59
N LYS A 680 -12.92 42.75 -8.31
CA LYS A 680 -14.14 43.48 -8.72
C LYS A 680 -14.21 43.72 -10.23
N ASP A 681 -13.06 43.76 -10.90
CA ASP A 681 -12.94 44.06 -12.34
C ASP A 681 -12.82 42.80 -13.22
N ARG A 682 -12.58 41.62 -12.63
CA ARG A 682 -12.45 40.36 -13.39
C ARG A 682 -13.82 39.82 -13.80
N VAL A 683 -14.11 39.89 -15.11
CA VAL A 683 -15.08 38.98 -15.75
C VAL A 683 -14.62 37.55 -15.46
N LYS A 684 -15.46 36.75 -14.79
CA LYS A 684 -15.14 35.36 -14.41
C LYS A 684 -14.59 34.62 -15.64
N PRO A 685 -13.31 34.20 -15.65
CA PRO A 685 -12.76 33.58 -16.85
C PRO A 685 -13.40 32.21 -17.05
N ASP A 686 -13.92 31.96 -18.25
CA ASP A 686 -14.51 30.68 -18.68
C ASP A 686 -13.49 29.51 -18.73
N TYR A 687 -12.22 29.73 -18.37
CA TYR A 687 -11.16 28.74 -18.54
C TYR A 687 -10.06 28.84 -17.48
N VAL A 688 -10.36 28.42 -16.23
CA VAL A 688 -9.34 28.33 -15.15
C VAL A 688 -9.20 26.89 -14.63
N ALA A 689 -9.33 25.87 -15.48
CA ALA A 689 -9.11 24.49 -15.02
C ALA A 689 -7.62 24.16 -14.81
N ASN A 690 -6.72 24.70 -15.64
CA ASN A 690 -5.31 24.30 -15.64
C ASN A 690 -4.40 25.08 -14.69
N GLN A 691 -4.79 26.29 -14.25
CA GLN A 691 -3.99 27.09 -13.29
C GLN A 691 -4.27 26.74 -11.82
N ARG A 692 -5.38 26.07 -11.50
CA ARG A 692 -5.80 25.74 -10.12
C ARG A 692 -4.86 24.76 -9.42
N ARG A 693 -4.19 23.87 -10.16
CA ARG A 693 -3.24 22.89 -9.62
C ARG A 693 -1.91 23.50 -9.16
N GLN A 694 -1.59 24.73 -9.56
CA GLN A 694 -0.33 25.38 -9.20
C GLN A 694 -0.39 26.15 -7.87
N LEU A 695 -1.57 26.34 -7.27
CA LEU A 695 -1.76 27.16 -6.06
C LEU A 695 -1.20 26.51 -4.78
N PHE A 696 -1.23 25.19 -4.71
CA PHE A 696 -0.89 24.43 -3.52
C PHE A 696 0.15 23.35 -3.85
N GLU A 697 1.20 23.28 -3.05
CA GLU A 697 2.28 22.29 -3.20
C GLU A 697 2.42 21.48 -1.90
N PHE A 698 2.21 20.16 -1.94
CA PHE A 698 2.32 19.25 -0.79
C PHE A 698 3.77 18.89 -0.46
N LYS A 699 4.60 19.92 -0.21
CA LYS A 699 6.06 19.78 -0.08
C LYS A 699 6.52 19.11 1.21
N TYR A 700 5.88 19.44 2.33
CA TYR A 700 6.32 19.00 3.67
C TYR A 700 5.35 18.01 4.31
N HIS A 701 4.07 18.07 3.97
CA HIS A 701 3.04 17.21 4.53
C HIS A 701 2.02 16.86 3.45
N LYS A 702 1.45 15.66 3.53
CA LYS A 702 0.61 15.10 2.47
C LYS A 702 -0.85 15.57 2.50
N VAL A 703 -1.32 16.02 3.66
CA VAL A 703 -2.69 16.54 3.87
C VAL A 703 -2.74 18.07 3.87
N PHE A 704 -1.61 18.73 4.18
CA PHE A 704 -1.57 20.17 4.40
C PHE A 704 -0.53 20.80 3.45
N PRO A 705 -0.96 21.50 2.40
CA PRO A 705 -0.07 22.02 1.37
C PRO A 705 0.61 23.34 1.77
N CYS A 706 1.60 23.74 1.00
CA CYS A 706 2.16 25.09 1.02
C CYS A 706 1.52 25.92 -0.08
N LEU A 707 1.08 27.14 0.25
CA LEU A 707 0.67 28.13 -0.74
C LEU A 707 1.87 28.53 -1.59
N THR A 708 1.78 28.36 -2.91
CA THR A 708 2.82 28.83 -3.83
C THR A 708 2.69 30.34 -4.02
N ARG A 709 3.83 31.04 -4.17
CA ARG A 709 3.87 32.50 -4.32
C ARG A 709 3.30 33.02 -5.66
N CYS A 710 2.64 32.17 -6.44
CA CYS A 710 2.24 32.43 -7.82
C CYS A 710 0.98 33.30 -7.99
N LEU A 711 0.40 33.85 -6.92
CA LEU A 711 -0.75 34.77 -7.04
C LEU A 711 -0.38 36.10 -7.71
N GLU A 712 0.91 36.40 -7.87
CA GLU A 712 1.45 37.60 -8.52
C GLU A 712 1.96 37.38 -9.95
N MET A 713 1.26 36.64 -10.83
CA MET A 713 1.54 36.73 -12.29
C MET A 713 0.28 36.44 -13.14
N SER A 714 -0.67 37.39 -13.16
CA SER A 714 -1.57 37.64 -14.31
C SER A 714 -2.32 38.96 -14.17
#